data_AF-A0A944S584-F1
#
_entry.id   AF-A0A944S584-F1
#
_cell.length_a   1.000
_cell.length_b   1.000
_cell.length_c   1.000
_cell.angle_alpha   90.00
_cell.angle_beta   90.00
_cell.angle_gamma   90.00
#
_symmetry.space_group_name_H-M   'P 1'
#
loop_
_entity.id
_entity.type
_entity.pdbx_description
1 polymer ?
#
loop_
_entity_poly.entity_id
_entity_poly.type
_entity_poly.pdbx_seq_one_letter_code
_entity_poly.pdbx_strand_id
1 'polypeptide(L)'
;MLHTFGPRDGLPHAIINCLFVDSKQRLWIGTFGGLCRIEGHDLVVFTTEDGLPHNCVYALAQDAAGDLWIGCEDGLCRFDGVQFHQFEPGDRLASRRVGSLLICQNGDLWVGGGGFTKSSPVGLARFAQDELTQFTVEDGLPHGQIWSLYETQGQQVWVGTADGAARFGDGRFHAGDPDGATRGKLVRSFYEDRQHRLWACTSEGLCRYDDGHFLLVSRPEDPLAANIHAVYQDQQGELWSGTWAGVRRSPDLCEAIDVQRGLANNVVMDLQEDHLGDLWIATLSGLTRCSTGQHAHFTVADGVASDCVLAMVEDDDGRLWLATTAGVSCHDGRQMIDLAPMRGRIIQTLIFGDDGRLWIGGSHGLSHFDGNVCVDLVEDESWPGRPVLSSAKDKAGRVWFGTDLGLFRLEGDALSSHIPDISVLAIVPVEDGSMWIRTHDAIGHFVEAVPCEWFAASSLDVNKTPFVDDGGILWYSTAEGGVIAERGDQRRHLTAADGFTDSFVSHIMADDRGHLWFSTFGDGVLRYDGVVFQRLSRREGLIHDAVQQVLQDRQGRMWIATEGGLSRYQPLAQSPSVCVTAVVANQRHEATASARLAGPPNLVAFEISGSSHTTPVGHLIYRARLEGYESDWHMLAGSRAEFQNLPLGEYVFQVRAVDADLNESTTARVELVVEEDPRIAALHETLAGGTPSDFVGDSEPLRRVQMQLAEVAPTDATVLIEGETGTGKGLAARAVHEWSQRSSGPLVHVHCGALPESLVESELFGHERGAFTGAIARKAGKAELADGGTLFLDEIGDMPLAAQVKLLRLLEERTFERVGGTRTLTADVRIIAATNRDLSQMVRENTFREDLLYRLRVFPVRLPPLRERRSDIRLLALYFMQNMAGHIGKQMAGLSPQAGELLEQYDWPGNVRELEHAVQRAVIICAGPHIGPEQFSLHSPAGGGDRDAIHVSLEQNERQHIEAVLNHTEWVIRGDHGAARILGLHEATLRSKMKRLGIVRPGG
;
A
#
# COMPACT_ATOMS: atom_id res chain seq x y z
N MET A 1 -5.92 3.65 33.76
CA MET A 1 -5.66 2.69 34.86
C MET A 1 -4.16 2.35 34.83
N LEU A 2 -3.49 2.24 35.97
CA LEU A 2 -2.08 1.86 36.03
C LEU A 2 -1.96 0.40 36.45
N HIS A 3 -1.22 -0.39 35.67
CA HIS A 3 -0.90 -1.78 35.98
C HIS A 3 0.61 -1.96 35.98
N THR A 4 1.16 -2.54 37.05
CA THR A 4 2.59 -2.74 37.20
C THR A 4 2.95 -4.21 37.03
N PHE A 5 4.05 -4.47 36.33
CA PHE A 5 4.62 -5.79 36.14
C PHE A 5 6.02 -5.82 36.77
N GLY A 6 6.34 -6.93 37.43
CA GLY A 6 7.65 -7.23 37.98
C GLY A 6 8.03 -8.70 37.77
N PRO A 7 9.12 -9.17 38.40
CA PRO A 7 9.56 -10.56 38.25
C PRO A 7 8.55 -11.62 38.71
N ARG A 8 7.60 -11.24 39.58
CA ARG A 8 6.52 -12.14 40.02
C ARG A 8 5.48 -12.39 38.94
N ASP A 9 5.39 -11.47 37.98
CA ASP A 9 4.43 -11.50 36.88
C ASP A 9 5.05 -12.11 35.60
N GLY A 10 6.27 -12.66 35.70
CA GLY A 10 6.98 -13.31 34.60
C GLY A 10 8.07 -12.48 33.93
N LEU A 11 8.29 -11.22 34.33
CA LEU A 11 9.42 -10.44 33.80
C LEU A 11 10.76 -11.08 34.20
N PRO A 12 11.73 -11.21 33.27
CA PRO A 12 13.02 -11.84 33.58
C PRO A 12 13.86 -11.02 34.57
N HIS A 13 13.64 -9.70 34.64
CA HIS A 13 14.33 -8.83 35.59
C HIS A 13 13.52 -7.55 35.86
N ALA A 14 13.74 -6.93 37.02
CA ALA A 14 13.04 -5.70 37.41
C ALA A 14 13.57 -4.45 36.69
N ILE A 15 14.88 -4.38 36.42
CA ILE A 15 15.49 -3.28 35.65
C ILE A 15 15.18 -3.45 34.16
N ILE A 16 14.52 -2.46 33.58
CA ILE A 16 14.17 -2.39 32.15
C ILE A 16 14.98 -1.26 31.51
N ASN A 17 15.67 -1.57 30.42
CA ASN A 17 16.55 -0.61 29.72
C ASN A 17 15.86 0.09 28.56
N CYS A 18 15.10 -0.66 27.77
CA CYS A 18 14.49 -0.17 26.56
C CYS A 18 13.18 -0.90 26.27
N LEU A 19 12.29 -0.19 25.60
CA LEU A 19 11.06 -0.68 25.03
C LEU A 19 11.13 -0.50 23.51
N PHE A 20 10.51 -1.42 22.78
CA PHE A 20 10.46 -1.33 21.32
C PHE A 20 9.19 -1.98 20.79
N VAL A 21 8.48 -1.29 19.92
CA VAL A 21 7.33 -1.87 19.20
C VAL A 21 7.77 -2.20 17.79
N ASP A 22 7.65 -3.47 17.41
CA ASP A 22 8.02 -3.92 16.08
C ASP A 22 6.92 -3.61 15.03
N SER A 23 7.25 -3.77 13.75
CA SER A 23 6.30 -3.59 12.63
C SER A 23 5.07 -4.49 12.68
N LYS A 24 5.09 -5.56 13.49
CA LYS A 24 3.95 -6.44 13.76
C LYS A 24 3.17 -6.02 15.02
N GLN A 25 3.43 -4.82 15.55
CA GLN A 25 2.81 -4.25 16.73
C GLN A 25 3.03 -5.07 18.01
N ARG A 26 4.14 -5.79 18.10
CA ARG A 26 4.51 -6.52 19.33
C ARG A 26 5.43 -5.67 20.17
N LEU A 27 5.11 -5.55 21.46
CA LEU A 27 5.97 -4.88 22.43
C LEU A 27 7.09 -5.80 22.91
N TRP A 28 8.33 -5.35 22.70
CA TRP A 28 9.56 -5.96 23.16
C TRP A 28 10.16 -5.14 24.30
N ILE A 29 10.73 -5.83 25.28
CA ILE A 29 11.22 -5.29 26.54
C ILE A 29 12.65 -5.80 26.75
N GLY A 30 13.63 -4.91 26.65
CA GLY A 30 15.02 -5.21 26.99
C GLY A 30 15.26 -5.06 28.48
N THR A 31 15.71 -6.13 29.15
CA THR A 31 15.98 -6.11 30.60
C THR A 31 17.43 -6.50 30.91
N PHE A 32 17.82 -6.49 32.20
CA PHE A 32 19.10 -7.06 32.64
C PHE A 32 19.10 -8.60 32.72
N GLY A 33 17.94 -9.26 32.63
CA GLY A 33 17.80 -10.72 32.76
C GLY A 33 17.40 -11.44 31.47
N GLY A 34 17.15 -10.70 30.39
CA GLY A 34 16.81 -11.24 29.08
C GLY A 34 16.04 -10.24 28.23
N LEU A 35 15.67 -10.70 27.03
CA LEU A 35 14.70 -10.04 26.17
C LEU A 35 13.32 -10.63 26.49
N CYS A 36 12.31 -9.79 26.61
CA CYS A 36 10.95 -10.23 26.85
C CYS A 36 10.02 -9.64 25.78
N ARG A 37 9.00 -10.39 25.38
CA ARG A 37 7.96 -9.95 24.46
C ARG A 37 6.60 -10.18 25.09
N ILE A 38 5.71 -9.19 24.97
CA ILE A 38 4.32 -9.33 25.41
C ILE A 38 3.50 -9.97 24.30
N GLU A 39 2.77 -11.04 24.63
CA GLU A 39 1.75 -11.64 23.78
C GLU A 39 0.42 -11.73 24.54
N GLY A 40 -0.47 -10.76 24.32
CA GLY A 40 -1.70 -10.64 25.09
C GLY A 40 -1.40 -10.33 26.56
N HIS A 41 -1.62 -11.30 27.45
CA HIS A 41 -1.28 -11.23 28.88
C HIS A 41 -0.02 -12.01 29.25
N ASP A 42 0.53 -12.81 28.33
CA ASP A 42 1.68 -13.65 28.59
C ASP A 42 2.99 -12.93 28.25
N LEU A 43 4.02 -13.20 29.06
CA LEU A 43 5.38 -12.74 28.82
C LEU A 43 6.22 -13.89 28.28
N VAL A 44 6.62 -13.76 27.01
CA VAL A 44 7.57 -14.69 26.39
C VAL A 44 8.98 -14.17 26.65
N VAL A 45 9.78 -14.98 27.34
CA VAL A 45 11.14 -14.62 27.77
C VAL A 45 12.17 -15.35 26.91
N PHE A 46 13.17 -14.61 26.47
CA PHE A 46 14.34 -15.11 25.77
C PHE A 46 15.61 -14.77 26.55
N THR A 47 16.47 -15.75 26.73
CA THR A 47 17.71 -15.69 27.50
C THR A 47 18.89 -16.21 26.68
N THR A 48 20.06 -16.29 27.31
CA THR A 48 21.24 -16.98 26.76
C THR A 48 20.97 -18.46 26.44
N GLU A 49 20.00 -19.11 27.09
CA GLU A 49 19.62 -20.49 26.77
C GLU A 49 18.91 -20.59 25.40
N ASP A 50 18.24 -19.51 24.99
CA ASP A 50 17.52 -19.42 23.71
C ASP A 50 18.40 -18.94 22.56
N GLY A 51 19.61 -18.44 22.86
CA GLY A 51 20.59 -17.99 21.87
C GLY A 51 20.95 -16.51 21.94
N LEU A 52 20.50 -15.75 22.95
CA LEU A 52 21.03 -14.40 23.20
C LEU A 52 22.53 -14.47 23.56
N PRO A 53 23.35 -13.50 23.12
CA PRO A 53 24.77 -13.46 23.47
C PRO A 53 24.98 -13.07 24.95
N HIS A 54 24.10 -12.25 25.52
CA HIS A 54 24.05 -11.93 26.94
C HIS A 54 22.63 -11.55 27.36
N ASN A 55 22.26 -11.85 28.61
CA ASN A 55 20.94 -11.52 29.17
C ASN A 55 20.72 -10.01 29.43
N CYS A 56 21.75 -9.18 29.30
CA CYS A 56 21.63 -7.75 29.52
C CYS A 56 21.40 -7.09 28.16
N VAL A 57 20.16 -6.71 27.89
CA VAL A 57 19.72 -6.09 26.63
C VAL A 57 19.59 -4.59 26.82
N TYR A 58 20.30 -3.79 26.01
CA TYR A 58 20.34 -2.33 26.12
C TYR A 58 19.59 -1.61 25.01
N ALA A 59 19.56 -2.17 23.81
CA ALA A 59 18.98 -1.50 22.64
C ALA A 59 18.32 -2.53 21.71
N LEU A 60 17.27 -2.08 21.04
CA LEU A 60 16.50 -2.84 20.08
C LEU A 60 16.28 -1.99 18.83
N ALA A 61 16.33 -2.62 17.66
CA ALA A 61 15.99 -2.02 16.37
C ALA A 61 15.42 -3.10 15.44
N GLN A 62 14.66 -2.71 14.42
CA GLN A 62 14.14 -3.66 13.42
C GLN A 62 14.56 -3.24 12.02
N ASP A 63 14.95 -4.21 11.19
CA ASP A 63 15.23 -3.96 9.77
C ASP A 63 13.99 -4.12 8.88
N ALA A 64 14.14 -3.78 7.60
CA ALA A 64 13.08 -3.85 6.61
C ALA A 64 12.57 -5.28 6.33
N ALA A 65 13.36 -6.32 6.65
CA ALA A 65 12.91 -7.71 6.56
C ALA A 65 12.02 -8.10 7.76
N GLY A 66 12.02 -7.29 8.81
CA GLY A 66 11.30 -7.53 10.05
C GLY A 66 12.14 -8.25 11.11
N ASP A 67 13.44 -8.44 10.89
CA ASP A 67 14.34 -9.06 11.86
C ASP A 67 14.66 -8.07 12.98
N LEU A 68 14.68 -8.56 14.22
CA LEU A 68 14.95 -7.76 15.40
C LEU A 68 16.45 -7.80 15.74
N TRP A 69 17.09 -6.64 15.72
CA TRP A 69 18.48 -6.44 16.13
C TRP A 69 18.54 -6.04 17.60
N ILE A 70 19.43 -6.71 18.34
CA ILE A 70 19.47 -6.71 19.80
C ILE A 70 20.89 -6.40 20.26
N GLY A 71 21.06 -5.25 20.92
CA GLY A 71 22.32 -4.83 21.51
C GLY A 71 22.44 -5.29 22.96
N CYS A 72 23.51 -6.01 23.27
CA CYS A 72 23.74 -6.63 24.58
C CYS A 72 25.03 -6.14 25.26
N GLU A 73 25.23 -6.51 26.53
CA GLU A 73 26.51 -6.29 27.26
C GLU A 73 27.71 -6.95 26.55
N ASP A 74 27.49 -8.10 25.93
CA ASP A 74 28.54 -8.85 25.22
C ASP A 74 28.12 -9.18 23.78
N GLY A 75 27.90 -8.15 22.97
CA GLY A 75 27.78 -8.26 21.52
C GLY A 75 26.46 -7.78 20.93
N LEU A 76 26.28 -8.13 19.66
CA LEU A 76 25.12 -7.82 18.84
C LEU A 76 24.48 -9.14 18.39
N CYS A 77 23.16 -9.18 18.34
CA CYS A 77 22.43 -10.33 17.85
C CYS A 77 21.29 -9.89 16.92
N ARG A 78 20.95 -10.73 15.95
CA ARG A 78 19.77 -10.58 15.09
C ARG A 78 18.84 -11.77 15.29
N PHE A 79 17.57 -11.50 15.53
CA PHE A 79 16.51 -12.49 15.67
C PHE A 79 15.57 -12.43 14.46
N ASP A 80 15.50 -13.53 13.70
CA ASP A 80 14.69 -13.63 12.47
C ASP A 80 13.23 -14.06 12.72
N GLY A 81 12.83 -14.14 13.99
CA GLY A 81 11.55 -14.67 14.42
C GLY A 81 11.57 -16.15 14.82
N VAL A 82 12.65 -16.87 14.51
CA VAL A 82 12.84 -18.30 14.82
C VAL A 82 14.13 -18.55 15.59
N GLN A 83 15.24 -17.96 15.17
CA GLN A 83 16.58 -18.18 15.72
C GLN A 83 17.34 -16.87 15.99
N PHE A 84 18.20 -16.93 17.00
CA PHE A 84 19.15 -15.87 17.31
C PHE A 84 20.48 -16.09 16.58
N HIS A 85 20.84 -15.14 15.73
CA HIS A 85 22.11 -15.10 15.02
C HIS A 85 23.06 -14.15 15.74
N GLN A 86 24.06 -14.71 16.41
CA GLN A 86 25.04 -13.91 17.16
C GLN A 86 26.14 -13.39 16.23
N PHE A 87 26.54 -12.14 16.44
CA PHE A 87 27.70 -11.55 15.79
C PHE A 87 28.89 -11.65 16.73
N GLU A 88 29.92 -12.43 16.35
CA GLU A 88 31.10 -12.64 17.19
C GLU A 88 31.84 -11.30 17.46
N PRO A 89 32.25 -11.02 18.71
CA PRO A 89 33.09 -9.88 19.05
C PRO A 89 34.52 -10.06 18.48
N GLY A 90 34.70 -9.78 17.19
CA GLY A 90 36.01 -9.62 16.53
C GLY A 90 36.30 -8.15 16.21
N ASP A 91 37.25 -7.87 15.30
CA ASP A 91 37.61 -6.53 14.79
C ASP A 91 36.46 -5.74 14.10
N ARG A 92 35.21 -6.23 14.20
CA ARG A 92 34.02 -5.71 13.51
C ARG A 92 33.13 -4.80 14.35
N LEU A 93 33.17 -4.90 15.68
CA LEU A 93 32.37 -4.03 16.57
C LEU A 93 33.29 -3.06 17.31
N ALA A 94 32.92 -1.77 17.36
CA ALA A 94 33.69 -0.75 18.07
C ALA A 94 33.72 -0.97 19.60
N SER A 95 32.81 -1.78 20.12
CA SER A 95 32.68 -2.12 21.54
C SER A 95 32.05 -3.49 21.71
N ARG A 96 32.46 -4.19 22.78
CA ARG A 96 31.85 -5.43 23.22
C ARG A 96 30.43 -5.20 23.77
N ARG A 97 30.23 -4.08 24.47
CA ARG A 97 28.91 -3.62 24.89
C ARG A 97 28.27 -2.76 23.83
N VAL A 98 27.09 -3.16 23.36
CA VAL A 98 26.27 -2.42 22.39
C VAL A 98 25.16 -1.70 23.15
N GLY A 99 25.26 -0.37 23.24
CA GLY A 99 24.36 0.46 24.06
C GLY A 99 23.26 1.16 23.28
N SER A 100 23.43 1.34 21.97
CA SER A 100 22.45 1.97 21.09
C SER A 100 22.53 1.36 19.70
N LEU A 101 21.38 1.27 19.03
CA LEU A 101 21.22 0.75 17.68
C LEU A 101 20.31 1.68 16.89
N LEU A 102 20.59 1.82 15.60
CA LEU A 102 19.73 2.53 14.65
C LEU A 102 19.83 1.84 13.30
N ILE A 103 18.68 1.51 12.71
CA ILE A 103 18.60 1.06 11.33
C ILE A 103 17.95 2.18 10.53
N CYS A 104 18.69 2.75 9.60
CA CYS A 104 18.24 3.88 8.80
C CYS A 104 17.29 3.41 7.69
N GLN A 105 16.50 4.34 7.15
CA GLN A 105 15.58 4.07 6.03
C GLN A 105 16.29 3.52 4.79
N ASN A 106 17.57 3.86 4.60
CA ASN A 106 18.41 3.35 3.52
C ASN A 106 18.96 1.93 3.76
N GLY A 107 18.65 1.33 4.92
CA GLY A 107 19.10 0.00 5.33
C GLY A 107 20.41 -0.04 6.12
N ASP A 108 21.07 1.11 6.36
CA ASP A 108 22.32 1.13 7.11
C ASP A 108 22.09 0.84 8.60
N LEU A 109 22.93 -0.04 9.15
CA LEU A 109 22.92 -0.34 10.58
C LEU A 109 24.02 0.46 11.29
N TRP A 110 23.63 1.27 12.25
CA TRP A 110 24.52 1.99 13.15
C TRP A 110 24.54 1.35 14.52
N VAL A 111 25.73 1.13 15.05
CA VAL A 111 25.98 0.43 16.31
C VAL A 111 26.83 1.31 17.23
N GLY A 112 26.20 1.83 18.28
CA GLY A 112 26.85 2.66 19.27
C GLY A 112 27.41 1.84 20.44
N GLY A 113 28.71 1.98 20.70
CA GLY A 113 29.34 1.44 21.91
C GLY A 113 29.12 2.36 23.11
N GLY A 114 28.80 1.79 24.28
CA GLY A 114 28.61 2.54 25.51
C GLY A 114 29.11 1.78 26.73
N GLY A 115 29.76 2.46 27.69
CA GLY A 115 30.27 1.86 28.93
C GLY A 115 30.78 2.91 29.92
N PHE A 116 30.71 2.63 31.22
CA PHE A 116 31.07 3.56 32.32
C PHE A 116 32.57 3.66 32.61
N THR A 117 33.44 3.01 31.82
CA THR A 117 34.88 2.98 32.05
C THR A 117 35.58 4.08 31.25
N LYS A 118 36.36 4.92 31.94
CA LYS A 118 37.09 6.08 31.37
C LYS A 118 38.23 5.72 30.39
N SER A 119 38.43 4.45 30.05
CA SER A 119 39.71 3.97 29.50
C SER A 119 39.63 3.12 28.22
N SER A 120 38.48 3.07 27.53
CA SER A 120 38.40 2.42 26.22
C SER A 120 38.17 3.46 25.12
N PRO A 121 38.82 3.34 23.95
CA PRO A 121 38.51 4.15 22.78
C PRO A 121 37.19 3.63 22.18
N VAL A 122 36.07 3.97 22.82
CA VAL A 122 34.74 3.52 22.39
C VAL A 122 34.28 4.43 21.24
N GLY A 123 33.70 3.83 20.21
CA GLY A 123 33.31 4.51 18.97
C GLY A 123 31.93 4.10 18.49
N LEU A 124 31.56 4.64 17.33
CA LEU A 124 30.34 4.34 16.59
C LEU A 124 30.72 3.52 15.36
N ALA A 125 30.01 2.44 15.08
CA ALA A 125 30.20 1.66 13.86
C ALA A 125 28.99 1.83 12.92
N ARG A 126 29.24 1.86 11.61
CA ARG A 126 28.22 1.81 10.57
C ARG A 126 28.49 0.61 9.67
N PHE A 127 27.45 -0.18 9.43
CA PHE A 127 27.42 -1.27 8.46
C PHE A 127 26.56 -0.80 7.28
N ALA A 128 27.18 -0.56 6.13
CA ALA A 128 26.53 -0.10 4.91
C ALA A 128 27.05 -0.92 3.72
N GLN A 129 26.18 -1.56 2.95
CA GLN A 129 26.56 -2.33 1.75
C GLN A 129 27.73 -3.32 1.96
N ASP A 130 27.68 -4.10 3.05
CA ASP A 130 28.73 -5.02 3.52
C ASP A 130 30.07 -4.36 3.92
N GLU A 131 30.16 -3.03 3.93
CA GLU A 131 31.30 -2.26 4.42
C GLU A 131 31.08 -1.81 5.87
N LEU A 132 32.10 -2.01 6.70
CA LEU A 132 32.14 -1.56 8.08
C LEU A 132 33.02 -0.31 8.18
N THR A 133 32.45 0.79 8.69
CA THR A 133 33.18 2.01 9.02
C THR A 133 33.09 2.29 10.51
N GLN A 134 34.22 2.60 11.14
CA GLN A 134 34.27 3.02 12.54
C GLN A 134 34.51 4.53 12.62
N PHE A 135 33.84 5.18 13.58
CA PHE A 135 33.92 6.60 13.85
C PHE A 135 34.31 6.85 15.30
N THR A 136 35.19 7.82 15.50
CA THR A 136 35.78 8.21 16.78
C THR A 136 35.69 9.73 16.96
N VAL A 137 36.26 10.24 18.05
CA VAL A 137 36.40 11.69 18.28
C VAL A 137 37.23 12.36 17.18
N GLU A 138 38.16 11.64 16.54
CA GLU A 138 38.95 12.17 15.41
C GLU A 138 38.09 12.43 14.17
N ASP A 139 36.96 11.72 14.04
CA ASP A 139 35.99 11.86 12.95
C ASP A 139 34.92 12.92 13.25
N GLY A 140 35.08 13.69 14.34
CA GLY A 140 34.21 14.81 14.72
C GLY A 140 33.10 14.47 15.73
N LEU A 141 33.11 13.28 16.33
CA LEU A 141 32.21 12.96 17.44
C LEU A 141 32.59 13.78 18.70
N PRO A 142 31.62 14.32 19.46
CA PRO A 142 31.92 15.06 20.69
C PRO A 142 32.54 14.19 21.78
N HIS A 143 32.14 12.91 21.85
CA HIS A 143 32.66 11.95 22.81
C HIS A 143 32.50 10.52 22.26
N GLY A 144 33.39 9.60 22.67
CA GLY A 144 33.35 8.19 22.25
C GLY A 144 32.28 7.32 22.93
N GLN A 145 31.50 7.88 23.86
CA GLN A 145 30.43 7.13 24.54
C GLN A 145 29.12 7.49 23.89
N ILE A 146 28.57 6.53 23.15
CA ILE A 146 27.36 6.72 22.37
C ILE A 146 26.16 6.25 23.18
N TRP A 147 25.25 7.17 23.48
CA TRP A 147 24.07 6.92 24.31
C TRP A 147 22.81 6.76 23.50
N SER A 148 22.69 7.51 22.40
CA SER A 148 21.54 7.42 21.50
C SER A 148 21.92 7.68 20.06
N LEU A 149 21.15 7.05 19.18
CA LEU A 149 21.21 7.21 17.74
C LEU A 149 19.79 7.47 17.27
N TYR A 150 19.63 8.40 16.33
CA TYR A 150 18.31 8.75 15.80
C TYR A 150 18.42 9.20 14.35
N GLU A 151 17.51 8.76 13.49
CA GLU A 151 17.35 9.29 12.14
C GLU A 151 16.07 10.12 12.07
N THR A 152 16.20 11.38 11.68
CA THR A 152 15.03 12.25 11.43
C THR A 152 14.33 11.88 10.13
N GLN A 153 13.09 12.32 9.93
CA GLN A 153 12.38 12.10 8.65
C GLN A 153 13.13 12.64 7.43
N GLY A 154 13.97 13.66 7.59
CA GLY A 154 14.86 14.18 6.56
C GLY A 154 16.10 13.32 6.29
N GLN A 155 16.18 12.09 6.81
CA GLN A 155 17.32 11.16 6.71
C GLN A 155 18.62 11.70 7.31
N GLN A 156 18.51 12.69 8.21
CA GLN A 156 19.65 13.18 8.97
C GLN A 156 19.85 12.30 10.20
N VAL A 157 21.02 11.65 10.28
CA VAL A 157 21.43 10.86 11.45
C VAL A 157 22.02 11.77 12.52
N TRP A 158 21.53 11.60 13.74
CA TRP A 158 21.94 12.28 14.97
C TRP A 158 22.50 11.28 15.97
N VAL A 159 23.51 11.73 16.71
CA VAL A 159 24.23 10.94 17.70
C VAL A 159 24.29 11.72 18.99
N GLY A 160 23.82 11.09 20.06
CA GLY A 160 23.80 11.62 21.41
C GLY A 160 24.94 10.99 22.19
N THR A 161 25.81 11.84 22.75
CA THR A 161 27.02 11.39 23.44
C THR A 161 27.04 11.85 24.88
N ALA A 162 28.06 11.42 25.63
CA ALA A 162 28.30 11.92 26.98
C ALA A 162 28.66 13.43 27.04
N ASP A 163 29.01 14.05 25.90
CA ASP A 163 29.47 15.45 25.83
C ASP A 163 28.78 16.26 24.71
N GLY A 164 27.51 15.96 24.45
CA GLY A 164 26.64 16.69 23.52
C GLY A 164 26.19 15.87 22.32
N ALA A 165 25.53 16.56 21.39
CA ALA A 165 24.95 15.98 20.18
C ALA A 165 25.81 16.26 18.92
N ALA A 166 25.82 15.32 17.98
CA ALA A 166 26.41 15.50 16.66
C ALA A 166 25.51 14.95 15.56
N ARG A 167 25.68 15.49 14.35
CA ARG A 167 24.98 15.06 13.15
C ARG A 167 25.97 14.54 12.12
N PHE A 168 25.61 13.48 11.40
CA PHE A 168 26.45 12.89 10.37
C PHE A 168 26.27 13.60 9.02
N GLY A 169 27.36 14.04 8.39
CA GLY A 169 27.32 14.71 7.08
C GLY A 169 28.71 14.73 6.43
N ASP A 170 28.77 14.69 5.11
CA ASP A 170 30.02 14.69 4.34
C ASP A 170 31.04 13.60 4.78
N GLY A 171 30.54 12.45 5.23
CA GLY A 171 31.36 11.32 5.69
C GLY A 171 31.97 11.48 7.09
N ARG A 172 31.60 12.51 7.85
CA ARG A 172 32.10 12.78 9.21
C ARG A 172 31.01 13.29 10.14
N PHE A 173 31.34 13.46 11.41
CA PHE A 173 30.45 14.07 12.38
C PHE A 173 30.71 15.56 12.51
N HIS A 174 29.61 16.30 12.57
CA HIS A 174 29.59 17.73 12.85
C HIS A 174 28.92 17.95 14.19
N ALA A 175 29.51 18.79 15.04
CA ALA A 175 28.87 19.22 16.27
C ALA A 175 27.48 19.77 15.94
N GLY A 176 26.45 19.13 16.50
CA GLY A 176 25.06 19.42 16.19
C GLY A 176 24.60 20.73 16.82
N ASP A 177 25.34 21.18 17.83
CA ASP A 177 25.07 22.37 18.62
C ASP A 177 26.35 22.88 19.30
N PRO A 178 27.26 23.53 18.55
CA PRO A 178 28.56 23.93 19.07
C PRO A 178 28.46 24.92 20.23
N ASP A 179 27.39 25.73 20.30
CA ASP A 179 27.24 26.83 21.27
C ASP A 179 25.90 26.82 22.02
N GLY A 180 25.03 25.82 21.84
CA GLY A 180 23.72 25.75 22.49
C GLY A 180 23.62 24.77 23.67
N ALA A 181 22.39 24.40 24.01
CA ALA A 181 22.02 23.79 25.29
C ALA A 181 22.51 22.35 25.48
N THR A 182 22.92 21.64 24.43
CA THR A 182 23.40 20.26 24.55
C THR A 182 24.91 20.14 24.78
N ARG A 183 25.68 21.19 24.50
CA ARG A 183 27.15 21.18 24.64
C ARG A 183 27.57 20.93 26.09
N GLY A 184 28.49 20.00 26.31
CA GLY A 184 28.96 19.71 27.67
C GLY A 184 28.02 18.80 28.47
N LYS A 185 26.92 18.35 27.86
CA LYS A 185 25.82 17.64 28.53
C LYS A 185 25.63 16.26 27.93
N LEU A 186 25.24 15.32 28.78
CA LEU A 186 24.89 13.98 28.35
C LEU A 186 23.55 14.01 27.61
N VAL A 187 23.54 13.54 26.35
CA VAL A 187 22.34 13.42 25.52
C VAL A 187 21.90 11.96 25.51
N ARG A 188 20.78 11.67 26.19
CA ARG A 188 20.33 10.30 26.48
C ARG A 188 19.50 9.70 25.37
N SER A 189 18.64 10.50 24.75
CA SER A 189 17.76 10.08 23.66
C SER A 189 17.35 11.29 22.83
N PHE A 190 16.86 11.01 21.63
CA PHE A 190 16.20 11.99 20.78
C PHE A 190 14.77 11.55 20.49
N TYR A 191 13.93 12.51 20.13
CA TYR A 191 12.56 12.26 19.73
C TYR A 191 12.14 13.32 18.70
N GLU A 192 11.55 12.90 17.59
CA GLU A 192 10.92 13.82 16.62
C GLU A 192 9.41 13.82 16.86
N ASP A 193 8.83 15.00 17.10
CA ASP A 193 7.38 15.12 17.30
C ASP A 193 6.59 15.09 15.99
N ARG A 194 5.25 15.02 16.06
CA ARG A 194 4.38 15.01 14.87
C ARG A 194 4.44 16.30 14.03
N GLN A 195 5.12 17.34 14.49
CA GLN A 195 5.38 18.58 13.75
C GLN A 195 6.81 18.61 13.17
N HIS A 196 7.51 17.48 13.18
CA HIS A 196 8.89 17.32 12.69
C HIS A 196 9.92 18.16 13.46
N ARG A 197 9.64 18.48 14.73
CA ARG A 197 10.60 19.15 15.60
C ARG A 197 11.41 18.10 16.34
N LEU A 198 12.72 18.22 16.28
CA LEU A 198 13.64 17.34 16.98
C LEU A 198 13.82 17.80 18.43
N TRP A 199 13.71 16.86 19.35
CA TRP A 199 13.91 17.04 20.77
C TRP A 199 15.08 16.18 21.25
N ALA A 200 15.87 16.70 22.18
CA ALA A 200 16.98 16.01 22.82
C ALA A 200 16.76 15.95 24.33
N CYS A 201 16.76 14.73 24.87
CA CYS A 201 16.66 14.46 26.30
C CYS A 201 18.06 14.55 26.91
N THR A 202 18.29 15.47 27.84
CA THR A 202 19.62 15.71 28.42
C THR A 202 19.65 15.51 29.93
N SER A 203 20.85 15.46 30.50
CA SER A 203 21.06 15.47 31.95
C SER A 203 20.51 16.74 32.64
N GLU A 204 20.34 17.84 31.93
CA GLU A 204 19.87 19.13 32.48
C GLU A 204 18.42 19.46 32.14
N GLY A 205 17.79 18.69 31.25
CA GLY A 205 16.40 18.90 30.82
C GLY A 205 16.17 18.61 29.34
N LEU A 206 15.01 19.05 28.86
CA LEU A 206 14.53 18.82 27.51
C LEU A 206 14.95 19.98 26.61
N CYS A 207 15.63 19.68 25.52
CA CYS A 207 16.03 20.68 24.53
C CYS A 207 15.27 20.46 23.22
N ARG A 208 14.86 21.55 22.56
CA ARG A 208 14.25 21.53 21.22
C ARG A 208 15.25 22.08 20.20
N TYR A 209 15.35 21.44 19.05
CA TYR A 209 16.19 21.90 17.95
C TYR A 209 15.43 22.96 17.13
N ASP A 210 15.92 24.20 17.14
CA ASP A 210 15.39 25.32 16.37
C ASP A 210 16.54 26.10 15.72
N ASP A 211 16.38 26.51 14.46
CA ASP A 211 17.31 27.40 13.75
C ASP A 211 18.80 27.03 13.91
N GLY A 212 19.11 25.73 13.83
CA GLY A 212 20.47 25.22 13.86
C GLY A 212 21.05 24.94 15.26
N HIS A 213 20.30 25.17 16.34
CA HIS A 213 20.77 25.04 17.73
C HIS A 213 19.75 24.32 18.61
N PHE A 214 20.20 23.70 19.70
CA PHE A 214 19.29 23.18 20.72
C PHE A 214 19.01 24.25 21.78
N LEU A 215 17.72 24.52 22.03
CA LEU A 215 17.22 25.44 23.04
C LEU A 215 16.63 24.66 24.22
N LEU A 216 17.05 24.96 25.45
CA LEU A 216 16.49 24.35 26.66
C LEU A 216 15.04 24.84 26.86
N VAL A 217 14.10 23.91 26.89
CA VAL A 217 12.66 24.18 27.07
C VAL A 217 12.21 23.89 28.50
N SER A 218 12.88 22.97 29.21
CA SER A 218 12.63 22.71 30.63
C SER A 218 12.96 23.92 31.51
N ARG A 219 12.18 24.14 32.58
CA ARG A 219 12.44 25.22 33.56
C ARG A 219 13.75 24.91 34.31
N PRO A 220 14.81 25.74 34.20
CA PRO A 220 16.10 25.47 34.86
C PRO A 220 16.02 25.44 36.39
N GLU A 221 14.98 26.05 36.96
CA GLU A 221 14.77 26.15 38.41
C GLU A 221 14.02 24.95 39.01
N ASP A 222 13.49 24.04 38.19
CA ASP A 222 12.84 22.81 38.65
C ASP A 222 13.86 21.64 38.66
N PRO A 223 14.42 21.23 39.81
CA PRO A 223 15.37 20.12 39.88
C PRO A 223 14.74 18.77 39.48
N LEU A 224 13.41 18.68 39.42
CA LEU A 224 12.67 17.49 38.98
C LEU A 224 12.47 17.48 37.45
N ALA A 225 12.84 18.55 36.75
CA ALA A 225 12.83 18.67 35.29
C ALA A 225 14.17 18.30 34.62
N ALA A 226 15.18 17.91 35.42
CA ALA A 226 16.48 17.44 34.97
C ALA A 226 16.50 15.90 34.79
N ASN A 227 17.56 15.38 34.18
CA ASN A 227 17.75 13.94 33.89
C ASN A 227 16.57 13.31 33.14
N ILE A 228 16.28 13.83 31.96
CA ILE A 228 15.24 13.28 31.10
C ILE A 228 15.83 12.13 30.29
N HIS A 229 15.18 10.98 30.34
CA HIS A 229 15.64 9.74 29.71
C HIS A 229 14.91 9.44 28.40
N ALA A 230 13.61 9.70 28.35
CA ALA A 230 12.78 9.45 27.19
C ALA A 230 11.67 10.50 27.09
N VAL A 231 11.23 10.74 25.86
CA VAL A 231 10.10 11.63 25.56
C VAL A 231 9.19 10.93 24.57
N TYR A 232 7.90 11.17 24.73
CA TYR A 232 6.84 10.63 23.90
C TYR A 232 5.77 11.71 23.70
N GLN A 233 5.15 11.76 22.52
CA GLN A 233 4.01 12.65 22.26
C GLN A 233 2.71 11.86 22.19
N ASP A 234 1.76 12.18 23.07
CA ASP A 234 0.44 11.55 23.04
C ASP A 234 -0.39 11.99 21.84
N GLN A 235 -1.49 11.30 21.56
CA GLN A 235 -2.40 11.59 20.45
C GLN A 235 -2.98 13.02 20.48
N GLN A 236 -3.02 13.69 21.63
CA GLN A 236 -3.48 15.08 21.76
C GLN A 236 -2.37 16.09 21.42
N GLY A 237 -1.14 15.61 21.23
CA GLY A 237 0.02 16.42 20.93
C GLY A 237 0.78 16.87 22.18
N GLU A 238 0.41 16.40 23.38
CA GLU A 238 1.13 16.70 24.62
C GLU A 238 2.40 15.84 24.72
N LEU A 239 3.51 16.47 25.14
CA LEU A 239 4.76 15.74 25.35
C LEU A 239 4.82 15.22 26.79
N TRP A 240 5.07 13.93 26.91
CA TRP A 240 5.36 13.22 28.14
C TRP A 240 6.86 12.96 28.24
N SER A 241 7.44 13.28 29.40
CA SER A 241 8.87 13.14 29.67
C SER A 241 9.10 12.17 30.82
N GLY A 242 9.91 11.16 30.59
CA GLY A 242 10.41 10.24 31.60
C GLY A 242 11.60 10.86 32.33
N THR A 243 11.46 11.05 33.64
CA THR A 243 12.48 11.68 34.49
C THR A 243 12.92 10.73 35.60
N TRP A 244 13.87 11.15 36.44
CA TRP A 244 14.20 10.43 37.68
C TRP A 244 13.16 10.59 38.80
N ALA A 245 12.15 11.45 38.58
CA ALA A 245 11.09 11.78 39.52
C ALA A 245 9.69 11.41 38.99
N GLY A 246 9.61 10.42 38.09
CA GLY A 246 8.39 9.94 37.46
C GLY A 246 8.20 10.47 36.04
N VAL A 247 6.98 10.31 35.52
CA VAL A 247 6.59 10.81 34.20
C VAL A 247 5.89 12.16 34.34
N ARG A 248 6.24 13.14 33.50
CA ARG A 248 5.69 14.50 33.53
C ARG A 248 5.15 14.94 32.18
N ARG A 249 4.12 15.80 32.18
CA ARG A 249 3.58 16.45 30.98
C ARG A 249 4.16 17.85 30.74
N SER A 250 4.51 18.15 29.51
CA SER A 250 4.98 19.47 29.03
C SER A 250 3.78 20.36 28.66
N PRO A 251 3.82 21.70 28.82
CA PRO A 251 4.95 22.56 29.16
C PRO A 251 5.10 22.90 30.65
N ASP A 252 4.12 22.57 31.49
CA ASP A 252 4.14 22.98 32.89
C ASP A 252 4.99 22.07 33.78
N LEU A 253 5.26 20.82 33.36
CA LEU A 253 5.98 19.79 34.13
C LEU A 253 5.44 19.61 35.56
N CYS A 254 4.29 20.18 35.91
CA CYS A 254 3.78 20.24 37.28
C CYS A 254 3.07 18.96 37.72
N GLU A 255 2.49 18.21 36.78
CA GLU A 255 1.78 16.97 37.10
C GLU A 255 2.67 15.76 36.83
N ALA A 256 2.94 14.99 37.88
CA ALA A 256 3.79 13.81 37.84
C ALA A 256 2.97 12.54 38.09
N ILE A 257 3.14 11.53 37.23
CA ILE A 257 2.84 10.14 37.57
C ILE A 257 4.08 9.61 38.28
N ASP A 258 3.92 9.25 39.56
CA ASP A 258 4.98 8.75 40.43
C ASP A 258 4.53 7.47 41.17
N VAL A 259 5.40 6.93 42.03
CA VAL A 259 5.09 5.72 42.81
C VAL A 259 3.86 5.90 43.70
N GLN A 260 3.59 7.12 44.21
CA GLN A 260 2.39 7.36 45.03
C GLN A 260 1.10 7.26 44.21
N ARG A 261 1.19 7.55 42.91
CA ARG A 261 0.09 7.41 41.95
C ARG A 261 0.02 6.04 41.28
N GLY A 262 0.93 5.11 41.57
CA GLY A 262 0.90 3.73 41.06
C GLY A 262 1.97 3.38 40.02
N LEU A 263 3.00 4.22 39.84
CA LEU A 263 4.16 3.88 39.02
C LEU A 263 5.04 2.83 39.73
N ALA A 264 5.61 1.88 38.98
CA ALA A 264 6.48 0.85 39.57
C ALA A 264 7.74 1.44 40.24
N ASN A 265 8.33 2.47 39.64
CA ASN A 265 9.47 3.20 40.18
C ASN A 265 9.56 4.61 39.59
N ASN A 266 10.05 5.59 40.36
CA ASN A 266 10.18 6.97 39.90
C ASN A 266 11.27 7.18 38.84
N VAL A 267 12.26 6.30 38.75
CA VAL A 267 13.33 6.41 37.74
C VAL A 267 12.83 5.78 36.44
N VAL A 268 12.32 6.64 35.56
CA VAL A 268 11.84 6.25 34.23
C VAL A 268 13.04 6.11 33.29
N MET A 269 13.14 4.95 32.66
CA MET A 269 14.22 4.60 31.74
C MET A 269 13.81 4.80 30.28
N ASP A 270 12.56 4.46 29.96
CA ASP A 270 12.02 4.55 28.61
C ASP A 270 10.50 4.70 28.61
N LEU A 271 9.95 5.25 27.52
CA LEU A 271 8.52 5.47 27.30
C LEU A 271 8.15 4.99 25.90
N GLN A 272 7.12 4.15 25.80
CA GLN A 272 6.67 3.60 24.53
C GLN A 272 5.15 3.43 24.51
N GLU A 273 4.47 3.98 23.51
CA GLU A 273 3.06 3.67 23.24
C GLU A 273 2.98 2.37 22.45
N ASP A 274 2.03 1.50 22.80
CA ASP A 274 1.69 0.32 22.01
C ASP A 274 0.60 0.62 20.97
N HIS A 275 0.21 -0.38 20.19
CA HIS A 275 -0.86 -0.23 19.18
C HIS A 275 -2.25 -0.09 19.78
N LEU A 276 -2.45 -0.27 21.08
CA LEU A 276 -3.72 -0.03 21.75
C LEU A 276 -3.82 1.39 22.30
N GLY A 277 -2.76 2.21 22.11
CA GLY A 277 -2.67 3.56 22.65
C GLY A 277 -2.32 3.60 24.14
N ASP A 278 -1.90 2.46 24.71
CA ASP A 278 -1.49 2.40 26.09
C ASP A 278 -0.01 2.79 26.22
N LEU A 279 0.28 3.66 27.19
CA LEU A 279 1.64 4.12 27.44
C LEU A 279 2.34 3.13 28.38
N TRP A 280 3.40 2.50 27.86
CA TRP A 280 4.30 1.66 28.63
C TRP A 280 5.47 2.48 29.16
N ILE A 281 5.69 2.36 30.46
CA ILE A 281 6.68 3.12 31.22
C ILE A 281 7.67 2.13 31.80
N ALA A 282 8.84 2.05 31.16
CA ALA A 282 9.96 1.26 31.67
C ALA A 282 10.63 2.01 32.81
N THR A 283 10.90 1.32 33.91
CA THR A 283 11.52 1.92 35.07
C THR A 283 12.71 1.11 35.56
N LEU A 284 13.49 1.67 36.49
CA LEU A 284 14.57 0.96 37.15
C LEU A 284 14.08 -0.26 37.96
N SER A 285 12.79 -0.35 38.28
CA SER A 285 12.24 -1.46 39.04
C SER A 285 10.79 -1.73 38.66
N GLY A 286 10.60 -2.35 37.50
CA GLY A 286 9.33 -2.83 36.97
C GLY A 286 8.89 -2.08 35.72
N LEU A 287 7.86 -2.62 35.10
CA LEU A 287 7.16 -2.03 33.95
C LEU A 287 5.82 -1.49 34.43
N THR A 288 5.39 -0.32 33.97
CA THR A 288 4.03 0.16 34.23
C THR A 288 3.31 0.39 32.92
N ARG A 289 2.15 -0.24 32.73
CA ARG A 289 1.20 0.08 31.66
C ARG A 289 0.21 1.11 32.17
N CYS A 290 0.16 2.26 31.53
CA CYS A 290 -0.86 3.27 31.72
C CYS A 290 -1.91 3.08 30.64
N SER A 291 -2.98 2.36 30.99
CA SER A 291 -4.08 2.12 30.07
C SER A 291 -5.05 3.30 30.01
N THR A 292 -5.55 3.60 28.82
CA THR A 292 -6.62 4.58 28.56
C THR A 292 -7.90 4.30 29.35
N GLY A 293 -8.06 3.08 29.89
CA GLY A 293 -9.23 2.64 30.66
C GLY A 293 -10.33 2.02 29.80
N GLN A 294 -10.07 1.89 28.49
CA GLN A 294 -10.97 1.24 27.54
C GLN A 294 -11.08 -0.27 27.77
N HIS A 295 -10.01 -0.93 28.24
CA HIS A 295 -9.98 -2.38 28.51
C HIS A 295 -9.63 -2.68 29.97
N ALA A 296 -10.25 -3.71 30.55
CA ALA A 296 -9.88 -4.32 31.83
C ALA A 296 -10.16 -5.82 31.80
N HIS A 297 -9.45 -6.60 32.60
CA HIS A 297 -9.58 -8.06 32.60
C HIS A 297 -9.64 -8.60 34.03
N PHE A 298 -10.33 -9.73 34.18
CA PHE A 298 -10.51 -10.41 35.46
C PHE A 298 -10.37 -11.92 35.28
N THR A 299 -9.57 -12.54 36.13
CA THR A 299 -9.24 -13.97 36.14
C THR A 299 -9.47 -14.57 37.53
N VAL A 300 -9.12 -15.84 37.72
CA VAL A 300 -9.06 -16.47 39.04
C VAL A 300 -8.17 -15.68 40.02
N ALA A 301 -7.10 -15.04 39.53
CA ALA A 301 -6.24 -14.21 40.38
C ALA A 301 -6.96 -12.98 40.96
N ASP A 302 -8.01 -12.50 40.27
CA ASP A 302 -8.81 -11.34 40.65
C ASP A 302 -10.04 -11.71 41.50
N GLY A 303 -10.32 -13.00 41.67
CA GLY A 303 -11.45 -13.51 42.46
C GLY A 303 -12.60 -14.12 41.65
N VAL A 304 -12.39 -14.40 40.35
CA VAL A 304 -13.35 -15.19 39.56
C VAL A 304 -13.24 -16.68 39.95
N ALA A 305 -14.36 -17.41 40.01
CA ALA A 305 -14.38 -18.81 40.44
C ALA A 305 -13.64 -19.76 39.47
N SER A 306 -13.65 -19.44 38.18
CA SER A 306 -12.87 -20.10 37.12
C SER A 306 -12.67 -19.13 35.96
N ASP A 307 -11.55 -19.27 35.24
CA ASP A 307 -11.28 -18.49 34.03
C ASP A 307 -12.29 -18.81 32.90
N CYS A 308 -12.91 -19.99 32.91
CA CYS A 308 -13.95 -20.31 31.92
C CYS A 308 -15.31 -19.78 32.38
N VAL A 309 -15.64 -18.56 31.92
CA VAL A 309 -16.91 -17.86 32.20
C VAL A 309 -17.91 -18.19 31.09
N LEU A 310 -19.05 -18.76 31.46
CA LEU A 310 -20.04 -19.31 30.54
C LEU A 310 -21.23 -18.36 30.29
N ALA A 311 -21.69 -17.67 31.33
CA ALA A 311 -22.82 -16.75 31.23
C ALA A 311 -22.72 -15.62 32.27
N MET A 312 -23.45 -14.53 32.03
CA MET A 312 -23.47 -13.34 32.88
C MET A 312 -24.87 -12.72 32.94
N VAL A 313 -25.18 -12.09 34.07
CA VAL A 313 -26.39 -11.28 34.25
C VAL A 313 -26.10 -10.10 35.18
N GLU A 314 -26.69 -8.94 34.90
CA GLU A 314 -26.64 -7.76 35.77
C GLU A 314 -27.90 -7.73 36.65
N ASP A 315 -27.73 -7.44 37.94
CA ASP A 315 -28.85 -7.23 38.87
C ASP A 315 -29.34 -5.77 38.90
N ASP A 316 -30.40 -5.52 39.66
CA ASP A 316 -30.98 -4.17 39.78
C ASP A 316 -30.08 -3.16 40.50
N ASP A 317 -29.09 -3.62 41.26
CA ASP A 317 -28.09 -2.78 41.93
C ASP A 317 -26.86 -2.51 41.03
N GLY A 318 -26.82 -3.08 39.82
CA GLY A 318 -25.73 -2.95 38.86
C GLY A 318 -24.53 -3.86 39.16
N ARG A 319 -24.72 -4.93 39.94
CA ARG A 319 -23.70 -5.96 40.15
C ARG A 319 -23.78 -6.98 39.03
N LEU A 320 -22.61 -7.43 38.60
CA LEU A 320 -22.48 -8.41 37.54
C LEU A 320 -22.26 -9.80 38.14
N TRP A 321 -23.15 -10.73 37.85
CA TRP A 321 -23.08 -12.12 38.29
C TRP A 321 -22.58 -12.99 37.15
N LEU A 322 -21.62 -13.88 37.46
CA LEU A 322 -20.87 -14.69 36.50
C LEU A 322 -21.13 -16.18 36.77
N ALA A 323 -21.57 -16.90 35.75
CA ALA A 323 -21.60 -18.36 35.72
C ALA A 323 -20.26 -18.86 35.20
N THR A 324 -19.64 -19.79 35.89
CA THR A 324 -18.36 -20.37 35.48
C THR A 324 -18.41 -21.89 35.54
N THR A 325 -17.38 -22.55 35.02
CA THR A 325 -17.25 -24.02 35.12
C THR A 325 -16.96 -24.52 36.54
N ALA A 326 -16.68 -23.64 37.51
CA ALA A 326 -16.37 -24.00 38.88
C ALA A 326 -17.17 -23.24 39.94
N GLY A 327 -18.23 -22.51 39.56
CA GLY A 327 -19.12 -21.84 40.50
C GLY A 327 -19.66 -20.52 39.98
N VAL A 328 -20.08 -19.67 40.92
CA VAL A 328 -20.63 -18.33 40.64
C VAL A 328 -19.73 -17.27 41.26
N SER A 329 -19.51 -16.18 40.54
CA SER A 329 -18.82 -14.99 41.06
C SER A 329 -19.66 -13.75 40.84
N CYS A 330 -19.43 -12.71 41.64
CA CYS A 330 -20.14 -11.45 41.57
C CYS A 330 -19.13 -10.29 41.58
N HIS A 331 -19.25 -9.37 40.63
CA HIS A 331 -18.52 -8.11 40.63
C HIS A 331 -19.40 -7.01 41.22
N ASP A 332 -19.03 -6.48 42.38
CA ASP A 332 -19.83 -5.50 43.14
C ASP A 332 -19.67 -4.04 42.67
N GLY A 333 -18.99 -3.85 41.54
CA GLY A 333 -18.62 -2.54 41.00
C GLY A 333 -17.21 -2.09 41.38
N ARG A 334 -16.56 -2.76 42.35
CA ARG A 334 -15.17 -2.48 42.78
C ARG A 334 -14.26 -3.70 42.69
N GLN A 335 -14.75 -4.87 43.06
CA GLN A 335 -13.96 -6.10 43.13
C GLN A 335 -14.78 -7.32 42.74
N MET A 336 -14.09 -8.41 42.41
CA MET A 336 -14.71 -9.71 42.19
C MET A 336 -14.86 -10.48 43.51
N ILE A 337 -15.99 -11.13 43.69
CA ILE A 337 -16.34 -11.92 44.88
C ILE A 337 -16.77 -13.32 44.43
N ASP A 338 -16.00 -14.34 44.82
CA ASP A 338 -16.36 -15.74 44.60
C ASP A 338 -17.36 -16.24 45.66
N LEU A 339 -18.48 -16.83 45.20
CA LEU A 339 -19.54 -17.33 46.05
C LEU A 339 -19.27 -18.79 46.46
N ALA A 340 -18.68 -18.94 47.65
CA ALA A 340 -18.31 -20.22 48.24
C ALA A 340 -19.39 -21.35 48.15
N PRO A 341 -20.70 -21.09 48.31
CA PRO A 341 -21.73 -22.14 48.23
C PRO A 341 -21.82 -22.85 46.87
N MET A 342 -21.33 -22.22 45.79
CA MET A 342 -21.42 -22.76 44.42
C MET A 342 -20.11 -23.38 43.92
N ARG A 343 -19.04 -23.36 44.72
CA ARG A 343 -17.72 -23.85 44.31
C ARG A 343 -17.75 -25.31 43.87
N GLY A 344 -17.08 -25.57 42.75
CA GLY A 344 -16.98 -26.90 42.14
C GLY A 344 -18.20 -27.34 41.33
N ARG A 345 -19.23 -26.50 41.21
CA ARG A 345 -20.40 -26.77 40.35
C ARG A 345 -20.22 -26.09 38.99
N ILE A 346 -20.51 -26.81 37.90
CA ILE A 346 -20.59 -26.23 36.56
C ILE A 346 -21.93 -25.50 36.41
N ILE A 347 -21.87 -24.19 36.18
CA ILE A 347 -23.04 -23.33 36.06
C ILE A 347 -23.21 -22.94 34.60
N GLN A 348 -24.35 -23.30 34.01
CA GLN A 348 -24.64 -23.03 32.60
C GLN A 348 -25.38 -21.71 32.42
N THR A 349 -26.26 -21.34 33.35
CA THR A 349 -27.11 -20.17 33.20
C THR A 349 -27.48 -19.54 34.54
N LEU A 350 -27.71 -18.23 34.53
CA LEU A 350 -28.09 -17.40 35.67
C LEU A 350 -29.21 -16.47 35.23
N ILE A 351 -30.24 -16.30 36.06
CA ILE A 351 -31.35 -15.40 35.76
C ILE A 351 -32.03 -14.90 37.02
N PHE A 352 -32.50 -13.65 37.01
CA PHE A 352 -33.28 -13.09 38.11
C PHE A 352 -34.77 -13.33 37.91
N GLY A 353 -35.39 -13.97 38.90
CA GLY A 353 -36.84 -14.11 39.01
C GLY A 353 -37.53 -12.77 39.27
N ASP A 354 -38.86 -12.73 39.11
CA ASP A 354 -39.66 -11.55 39.46
C ASP A 354 -39.69 -11.27 40.97
N ASP A 355 -39.33 -12.27 41.79
CA ASP A 355 -39.13 -12.16 43.22
C ASP A 355 -37.75 -11.57 43.61
N GLY A 356 -36.91 -11.25 42.61
CA GLY A 356 -35.55 -10.74 42.80
C GLY A 356 -34.53 -11.80 43.20
N ARG A 357 -34.91 -13.09 43.25
CA ARG A 357 -33.97 -14.17 43.54
C ARG A 357 -33.12 -14.50 42.32
N LEU A 358 -31.84 -14.77 42.55
CA LEU A 358 -30.96 -15.30 41.53
C LEU A 358 -31.17 -16.81 41.40
N TRP A 359 -31.70 -17.23 40.26
CA TRP A 359 -31.85 -18.61 39.87
C TRP A 359 -30.63 -19.07 39.07
N ILE A 360 -30.20 -20.30 39.32
CA ILE A 360 -28.95 -20.86 38.85
C ILE A 360 -29.23 -22.23 38.25
N GLY A 361 -28.93 -22.38 36.97
CA GLY A 361 -29.07 -23.62 36.24
C GLY A 361 -27.72 -24.22 35.87
N GLY A 362 -27.58 -25.54 35.97
CA GLY A 362 -26.39 -26.24 35.49
C GLY A 362 -26.56 -27.76 35.44
N SER A 363 -25.43 -28.48 35.46
CA SER A 363 -25.42 -29.95 35.45
C SER A 363 -26.04 -30.59 36.70
N HIS A 364 -26.28 -29.80 37.74
CA HIS A 364 -26.81 -30.22 39.04
C HIS A 364 -28.32 -29.97 39.16
N GLY A 365 -28.97 -29.51 38.09
CA GLY A 365 -30.36 -29.08 38.11
C GLY A 365 -30.49 -27.57 38.32
N LEU A 366 -31.54 -27.18 39.04
CA LEU A 366 -31.91 -25.79 39.31
C LEU A 366 -31.76 -25.48 40.79
N SER A 367 -31.14 -24.34 41.10
CA SER A 367 -30.97 -23.81 42.46
C SER A 367 -31.32 -22.33 42.49
N HIS A 368 -31.60 -21.76 43.66
CA HIS A 368 -31.70 -20.31 43.83
C HIS A 368 -31.01 -19.84 45.12
N PHE A 369 -30.64 -18.56 45.17
CA PHE A 369 -30.17 -17.94 46.41
C PHE A 369 -31.33 -17.35 47.21
N ASP A 370 -31.40 -17.72 48.50
CA ASP A 370 -32.19 -17.04 49.52
C ASP A 370 -31.22 -16.37 50.52
N GLY A 371 -31.00 -15.07 50.32
CA GLY A 371 -29.92 -14.34 51.00
C GLY A 371 -28.53 -14.89 50.60
N ASN A 372 -27.79 -15.43 51.57
CA ASN A 372 -26.46 -16.02 51.36
C ASN A 372 -26.48 -17.56 51.26
N VAL A 373 -27.66 -18.17 51.27
CA VAL A 373 -27.82 -19.63 51.25
C VAL A 373 -28.29 -20.05 49.86
N CYS A 374 -27.59 -21.03 49.28
CA CYS A 374 -28.04 -21.69 48.05
C CYS A 374 -29.02 -22.81 48.40
N VAL A 375 -30.18 -22.81 47.75
CA VAL A 375 -31.26 -23.80 47.92
C VAL A 375 -31.45 -24.53 46.59
N ASP A 376 -31.21 -25.85 46.61
CA ASP A 376 -31.44 -26.72 45.45
C ASP A 376 -32.95 -27.07 45.35
N LEU A 377 -33.52 -27.02 44.14
CA LEU A 377 -34.91 -27.43 43.94
C LEU A 377 -35.05 -28.95 44.10
N VAL A 378 -36.06 -29.38 44.85
CA VAL A 378 -36.30 -30.81 45.12
C VAL A 378 -36.99 -31.45 43.91
N GLU A 379 -36.57 -32.66 43.54
CA GLU A 379 -37.21 -33.44 42.49
C GLU A 379 -38.64 -33.86 42.89
N ASP A 380 -39.61 -33.57 42.02
CA ASP A 380 -41.01 -33.96 42.17
C ASP A 380 -41.70 -34.16 40.80
N GLU A 381 -43.04 -34.31 40.78
CA GLU A 381 -43.79 -34.46 39.52
C GLU A 381 -43.70 -33.21 38.61
N SER A 382 -43.40 -32.04 39.17
CA SER A 382 -43.28 -30.77 38.46
C SER A 382 -41.84 -30.50 37.97
N TRP A 383 -40.84 -31.06 38.66
CA TRP A 383 -39.41 -30.91 38.34
C TRP A 383 -38.65 -32.24 38.38
N PRO A 384 -38.18 -32.75 37.23
CA PRO A 384 -37.50 -34.05 37.15
C PRO A 384 -35.98 -34.01 37.44
N GLY A 385 -35.45 -32.95 38.06
CA GLY A 385 -34.02 -32.88 38.44
C GLY A 385 -33.04 -32.81 37.28
N ARG A 386 -33.50 -32.38 36.11
CA ARG A 386 -32.72 -32.45 34.87
C ARG A 386 -31.71 -31.31 34.74
N PRO A 387 -30.60 -31.51 34.01
CA PRO A 387 -29.68 -30.43 33.69
C PRO A 387 -30.40 -29.25 33.02
N VAL A 388 -30.16 -28.05 33.54
CA VAL A 388 -30.65 -26.80 32.95
C VAL A 388 -29.60 -26.29 31.98
N LEU A 389 -29.98 -26.11 30.72
CA LEU A 389 -29.10 -25.77 29.61
C LEU A 389 -29.20 -24.30 29.20
N SER A 390 -30.37 -23.69 29.37
CA SER A 390 -30.59 -22.28 29.06
C SER A 390 -31.70 -21.69 29.93
N SER A 391 -31.69 -20.38 30.09
CA SER A 391 -32.79 -19.66 30.72
C SER A 391 -33.06 -18.35 29.98
N ALA A 392 -34.30 -17.89 30.03
CA ALA A 392 -34.70 -16.62 29.42
C ALA A 392 -35.88 -16.01 30.19
N LYS A 393 -35.98 -14.68 30.15
CA LYS A 393 -37.12 -13.92 30.69
C LYS A 393 -37.89 -13.35 29.52
N ASP A 394 -39.18 -13.66 29.42
CA ASP A 394 -40.03 -13.06 28.39
C ASP A 394 -40.42 -11.61 28.73
N LYS A 395 -41.05 -10.91 27.78
CA LYS A 395 -41.48 -9.51 27.98
C LYS A 395 -42.54 -9.35 29.08
N ALA A 396 -43.25 -10.40 29.47
CA ALA A 396 -44.18 -10.38 30.58
C ALA A 396 -43.48 -10.59 31.94
N GLY A 397 -42.16 -10.79 31.94
CA GLY A 397 -41.35 -11.05 33.13
C GLY A 397 -41.27 -12.53 33.50
N ARG A 398 -41.91 -13.43 32.75
CA ARG A 398 -41.94 -14.84 33.14
C ARG A 398 -40.61 -15.50 32.81
N VAL A 399 -40.12 -16.30 33.74
CA VAL A 399 -38.84 -17.01 33.61
C VAL A 399 -39.06 -18.40 33.04
N TRP A 400 -38.27 -18.73 32.02
CA TRP A 400 -38.30 -19.98 31.29
C TRP A 400 -36.96 -20.70 31.41
N PHE A 401 -37.01 -22.02 31.51
CA PHE A 401 -35.84 -22.89 31.60
C PHE A 401 -35.89 -23.96 30.51
N GLY A 402 -34.82 -24.02 29.74
CA GLY A 402 -34.58 -25.07 28.75
C GLY A 402 -33.76 -26.18 29.38
N THR A 403 -34.22 -27.42 29.23
CA THR A 403 -33.56 -28.61 29.75
C THR A 403 -33.38 -29.63 28.64
N ASP A 404 -32.65 -30.70 28.94
CA ASP A 404 -32.53 -31.84 28.02
C ASP A 404 -33.83 -32.67 27.87
N LEU A 405 -34.89 -32.34 28.62
CA LEU A 405 -36.18 -33.02 28.62
C LEU A 405 -37.34 -32.14 28.15
N GLY A 406 -37.18 -30.82 28.16
CA GLY A 406 -38.24 -29.93 27.73
C GLY A 406 -38.06 -28.46 28.10
N LEU A 407 -39.08 -27.68 27.74
CA LEU A 407 -39.25 -26.28 28.14
C LEU A 407 -40.14 -26.20 29.38
N PHE A 408 -39.65 -25.54 30.42
CA PHE A 408 -40.33 -25.32 31.69
C PHE A 408 -40.48 -23.83 31.98
N ARG A 409 -41.59 -23.43 32.64
CA ARG A 409 -41.80 -22.07 33.14
C ARG A 409 -41.83 -22.04 34.66
N LEU A 410 -41.19 -21.04 35.25
CA LEU A 410 -41.20 -20.77 36.68
C LEU A 410 -42.53 -20.15 37.12
N GLU A 411 -43.13 -20.73 38.16
CA GLU A 411 -44.41 -20.34 38.77
C GLU A 411 -44.25 -20.29 40.30
N GLY A 412 -43.80 -19.14 40.81
CA GLY A 412 -43.36 -19.04 42.21
C GLY A 412 -42.11 -19.91 42.43
N ASP A 413 -42.21 -20.94 43.28
CA ASP A 413 -41.14 -21.91 43.54
C ASP A 413 -41.33 -23.23 42.76
N ALA A 414 -42.35 -23.35 41.89
CA ALA A 414 -42.66 -24.56 41.13
C ALA A 414 -42.37 -24.38 39.62
N LEU A 415 -42.27 -25.49 38.90
CA LEU A 415 -42.08 -25.49 37.44
C LEU A 415 -43.28 -26.11 36.72
N SER A 416 -43.66 -25.51 35.60
CA SER A 416 -44.71 -26.04 34.71
C SER A 416 -44.10 -26.43 33.36
N SER A 417 -44.37 -27.67 32.91
CA SER A 417 -43.89 -28.17 31.62
C SER A 417 -44.79 -27.66 30.49
N HIS A 418 -44.18 -27.08 29.45
CA HIS A 418 -44.89 -26.53 28.29
C HIS A 418 -44.57 -27.29 27.00
N ILE A 419 -43.33 -27.77 26.83
CA ILE A 419 -42.92 -28.61 25.70
C ILE A 419 -42.14 -29.80 26.26
N PRO A 420 -42.78 -30.96 26.44
CA PRO A 420 -42.12 -32.16 26.94
C PRO A 420 -41.36 -32.91 25.83
N ASP A 421 -40.49 -33.82 26.27
CA ASP A 421 -39.77 -34.80 25.46
C ASP A 421 -38.89 -34.23 24.34
N ILE A 422 -38.33 -33.04 24.57
CA ILE A 422 -37.41 -32.39 23.62
C ILE A 422 -36.27 -31.66 24.33
N SER A 423 -35.04 -31.80 23.83
CA SER A 423 -33.89 -31.10 24.39
C SER A 423 -33.89 -29.64 23.94
N VAL A 424 -34.14 -28.73 24.87
CA VAL A 424 -34.17 -27.27 24.65
C VAL A 424 -32.83 -26.66 25.04
N LEU A 425 -32.07 -26.31 24.01
CA LEU A 425 -30.69 -25.86 24.15
C LEU A 425 -30.53 -24.34 24.21
N ALA A 426 -31.52 -23.58 23.73
CA ALA A 426 -31.58 -22.12 23.86
C ALA A 426 -33.03 -21.63 23.73
N ILE A 427 -33.33 -20.51 24.38
CA ILE A 427 -34.64 -19.84 24.37
C ILE A 427 -34.40 -18.37 24.04
N VAL A 428 -35.11 -17.83 23.05
CA VAL A 428 -34.96 -16.45 22.59
C VAL A 428 -36.33 -15.79 22.54
N PRO A 429 -36.67 -14.96 23.53
CA PRO A 429 -37.96 -14.28 23.58
C PRO A 429 -38.07 -13.18 22.52
N VAL A 430 -39.27 -12.99 21.99
CA VAL A 430 -39.61 -11.99 20.96
C VAL A 430 -40.56 -10.93 21.55
N GLU A 431 -40.59 -9.74 20.96
CA GLU A 431 -41.41 -8.61 21.46
C GLU A 431 -42.91 -8.89 21.54
N ASP A 432 -43.44 -9.72 20.64
CA ASP A 432 -44.86 -10.06 20.59
C ASP A 432 -45.28 -11.11 21.64
N GLY A 433 -44.34 -11.58 22.47
CA GLY A 433 -44.55 -12.58 23.50
C GLY A 433 -44.35 -14.03 23.02
N SER A 434 -43.99 -14.24 21.75
CA SER A 434 -43.51 -15.54 21.26
C SER A 434 -42.07 -15.81 21.68
N MET A 435 -41.59 -17.04 21.44
CA MET A 435 -40.22 -17.43 21.69
C MET A 435 -39.69 -18.31 20.55
N TRP A 436 -38.45 -18.09 20.17
CA TRP A 436 -37.69 -19.04 19.36
C TRP A 436 -37.00 -20.05 20.27
N ILE A 437 -37.13 -21.32 19.93
CA ILE A 437 -36.60 -22.45 20.68
C ILE A 437 -35.62 -23.20 19.81
N ARG A 438 -34.43 -23.45 20.36
CA ARG A 438 -33.41 -24.26 19.70
C ARG A 438 -33.37 -25.67 20.28
N THR A 439 -33.27 -26.65 19.41
CA THR A 439 -32.99 -28.05 19.73
C THR A 439 -31.76 -28.52 18.97
N HIS A 440 -31.37 -29.79 19.11
CA HIS A 440 -30.22 -30.33 18.35
C HIS A 440 -30.43 -30.31 16.84
N ASP A 441 -31.67 -30.49 16.37
CA ASP A 441 -31.96 -30.77 14.96
C ASP A 441 -32.86 -29.72 14.30
N ALA A 442 -33.39 -28.76 15.06
CA ALA A 442 -34.36 -27.78 14.56
C ALA A 442 -34.41 -26.51 15.41
N ILE A 443 -34.89 -25.44 14.77
CA ILE A 443 -35.38 -24.23 15.44
C ILE A 443 -36.90 -24.22 15.32
N GLY A 444 -37.59 -23.87 16.40
CA GLY A 444 -39.03 -23.80 16.48
C GLY A 444 -39.52 -22.44 16.94
N HIS A 445 -40.62 -21.96 16.37
CA HIS A 445 -41.32 -20.78 16.84
C HIS A 445 -42.48 -21.18 17.76
N PHE A 446 -42.40 -20.78 19.03
CA PHE A 446 -43.35 -21.12 20.07
C PHE A 446 -44.21 -19.90 20.44
N VAL A 447 -45.52 -20.12 20.45
CA VAL A 447 -46.51 -19.17 20.96
C VAL A 447 -47.36 -19.89 21.99
N GLU A 448 -47.54 -19.28 23.16
CA GLU A 448 -48.35 -19.86 24.22
C GLU A 448 -49.80 -20.08 23.71
N ALA A 449 -50.28 -21.34 23.80
CA ALA A 449 -51.55 -21.85 23.25
C ALA A 449 -51.57 -22.32 21.77
N VAL A 450 -50.45 -22.28 21.05
CA VAL A 450 -50.31 -22.85 19.69
C VAL A 450 -49.23 -23.94 19.69
N PRO A 451 -49.39 -25.04 18.94
CA PRO A 451 -48.31 -26.00 18.73
C PRO A 451 -47.07 -25.30 18.13
N CYS A 452 -45.88 -25.64 18.63
CA CYS A 452 -44.63 -25.09 18.11
C CYS A 452 -44.47 -25.40 16.61
N GLU A 453 -44.21 -24.38 15.79
CA GLU A 453 -43.91 -24.54 14.38
C GLU A 453 -42.41 -24.77 14.19
N TRP A 454 -42.04 -25.94 13.68
CA TRP A 454 -40.65 -26.38 13.54
C TRP A 454 -40.14 -26.21 12.11
N PHE A 455 -38.91 -25.69 11.98
CA PHE A 455 -38.22 -25.51 10.70
C PHE A 455 -37.05 -26.49 10.59
N ALA A 456 -36.98 -27.25 9.49
CA ALA A 456 -36.04 -28.37 9.32
C ALA A 456 -34.64 -27.96 8.82
N ALA A 457 -33.60 -28.65 9.32
CA ALA A 457 -32.17 -28.36 9.17
C ALA A 457 -31.52 -28.86 7.86
N SER A 458 -32.04 -28.55 6.67
CA SER A 458 -31.30 -28.86 5.44
C SER A 458 -30.20 -27.84 5.08
N SER A 459 -30.20 -26.65 5.70
CA SER A 459 -29.23 -25.56 5.43
C SER A 459 -28.92 -24.68 6.66
N LEU A 460 -29.15 -25.18 7.87
CA LEU A 460 -29.16 -24.41 9.12
C LEU A 460 -28.14 -25.01 10.09
N ASP A 461 -27.20 -24.23 10.64
CA ASP A 461 -26.36 -24.71 11.75
C ASP A 461 -27.14 -24.55 13.04
N VAL A 462 -27.99 -25.53 13.27
CA VAL A 462 -28.86 -25.65 14.44
C VAL A 462 -28.08 -25.79 15.76
N ASN A 463 -26.75 -25.87 15.72
CA ASN A 463 -25.92 -26.01 16.92
C ASN A 463 -25.81 -24.73 17.77
N LYS A 464 -26.45 -23.60 17.44
CA LYS A 464 -26.17 -22.31 18.11
C LYS A 464 -27.38 -21.41 18.34
N THR A 465 -27.27 -20.53 19.34
CA THR A 465 -28.35 -19.68 19.84
C THR A 465 -28.76 -18.63 18.80
N PRO A 466 -30.02 -18.63 18.32
CA PRO A 466 -30.52 -17.56 17.45
C PRO A 466 -30.66 -16.25 18.24
N PHE A 467 -30.88 -15.14 17.54
CA PHE A 467 -31.15 -13.84 18.14
C PHE A 467 -32.18 -13.08 17.30
N VAL A 468 -33.03 -12.29 17.94
CA VAL A 468 -33.97 -11.39 17.24
C VAL A 468 -33.61 -9.97 17.65
N ASP A 469 -33.30 -9.13 16.66
CA ASP A 469 -33.02 -7.71 16.90
C ASP A 469 -34.30 -6.88 17.07
N ASP A 470 -34.15 -5.62 17.49
CA ASP A 470 -35.26 -4.68 17.67
C ASP A 470 -36.02 -4.38 16.36
N GLY A 471 -35.42 -4.68 15.20
CA GLY A 471 -36.07 -4.59 13.89
C GLY A 471 -36.95 -5.79 13.55
N GLY A 472 -36.95 -6.83 14.39
CA GLY A 472 -37.65 -8.10 14.19
C GLY A 472 -36.95 -9.02 13.17
N ILE A 473 -35.65 -8.83 12.94
CA ILE A 473 -34.85 -9.72 12.08
C ILE A 473 -34.34 -10.88 12.92
N LEU A 474 -34.56 -12.11 12.43
CA LEU A 474 -34.02 -13.32 13.03
C LEU A 474 -32.60 -13.57 12.50
N TRP A 475 -31.64 -13.63 13.42
CA TRP A 475 -30.24 -13.90 13.18
C TRP A 475 -29.89 -15.32 13.64
N TYR A 476 -29.32 -16.14 12.76
CA TYR A 476 -28.90 -17.50 13.10
C TYR A 476 -27.72 -17.98 12.25
N SER A 477 -26.87 -18.86 12.80
CA SER A 477 -25.69 -19.37 12.11
C SER A 477 -25.99 -20.49 11.10
N THR A 478 -25.13 -20.65 10.09
CA THR A 478 -25.28 -21.65 9.01
C THR A 478 -24.21 -22.73 9.05
N ALA A 479 -24.52 -23.95 8.57
CA ALA A 479 -23.64 -25.12 8.73
C ALA A 479 -22.40 -25.04 7.85
N GLU A 480 -22.46 -24.16 6.84
CA GLU A 480 -21.39 -23.86 5.91
C GLU A 480 -20.54 -22.66 6.37
N GLY A 481 -20.82 -22.11 7.57
CA GLY A 481 -20.20 -20.89 8.09
C GLY A 481 -21.07 -19.64 7.86
N GLY A 482 -20.75 -18.56 8.56
CA GLY A 482 -21.51 -17.31 8.47
C GLY A 482 -22.82 -17.27 9.26
N VAL A 483 -23.54 -16.16 9.10
CA VAL A 483 -24.83 -15.87 9.76
C VAL A 483 -25.85 -15.44 8.73
N ILE A 484 -27.09 -15.90 8.91
CA ILE A 484 -28.25 -15.45 8.14
C ILE A 484 -29.01 -14.42 8.95
N ALA A 485 -29.40 -13.34 8.25
CA ALA A 485 -30.41 -12.39 8.68
C ALA A 485 -31.70 -12.66 7.89
N GLU A 486 -32.80 -12.93 8.59
CA GLU A 486 -34.08 -13.30 7.99
C GLU A 486 -35.22 -12.44 8.52
N ARG A 487 -36.03 -11.90 7.61
CA ARG A 487 -37.24 -11.13 7.93
C ARG A 487 -38.34 -11.46 6.93
N GLY A 488 -39.30 -12.30 7.34
CA GLY A 488 -40.33 -12.83 6.43
C GLY A 488 -39.68 -13.56 5.26
N ASP A 489 -40.04 -13.19 4.03
CA ASP A 489 -39.47 -13.81 2.81
C ASP A 489 -38.07 -13.29 2.43
N GLN A 490 -37.54 -12.27 3.13
CA GLN A 490 -36.21 -11.72 2.83
C GLN A 490 -35.14 -12.40 3.68
N ARG A 491 -34.15 -13.00 2.99
CA ARG A 491 -33.03 -13.71 3.60
C ARG A 491 -31.72 -13.20 3.04
N ARG A 492 -30.77 -12.83 3.91
CA ARG A 492 -29.39 -12.45 3.55
C ARG A 492 -28.41 -13.32 4.32
N HIS A 493 -27.46 -13.92 3.62
CA HIS A 493 -26.37 -14.71 4.21
C HIS A 493 -25.10 -13.87 4.22
N LEU A 494 -24.55 -13.62 5.42
CA LEU A 494 -23.29 -12.92 5.63
C LEU A 494 -22.17 -13.95 5.83
N THR A 495 -21.11 -13.80 5.05
CA THR A 495 -20.01 -14.76 4.95
C THR A 495 -18.65 -14.08 5.12
N ALA A 496 -17.55 -14.83 5.01
CA ALA A 496 -16.20 -14.27 5.00
C ALA A 496 -15.99 -13.17 3.94
N ALA A 497 -16.69 -13.26 2.80
CA ALA A 497 -16.65 -12.22 1.76
C ALA A 497 -17.23 -10.88 2.22
N ASP A 498 -18.14 -10.91 3.20
CA ASP A 498 -18.73 -9.71 3.80
C ASP A 498 -17.91 -9.19 5.00
N GLY A 499 -16.79 -9.82 5.33
CA GLY A 499 -15.98 -9.51 6.53
C GLY A 499 -16.38 -10.30 7.78
N PHE A 500 -17.25 -11.31 7.63
CA PHE A 500 -17.61 -12.23 8.73
C PHE A 500 -16.51 -13.28 8.97
N THR A 501 -16.59 -14.01 10.09
CA THR A 501 -15.65 -15.12 10.34
C THR A 501 -16.19 -16.47 9.84
N ASP A 502 -15.28 -17.39 9.49
CA ASP A 502 -15.59 -18.81 9.32
C ASP A 502 -15.82 -19.53 10.66
N SER A 503 -15.46 -18.89 11.78
CA SER A 503 -15.65 -19.44 13.12
C SER A 503 -17.11 -19.45 13.57
N PHE A 504 -17.37 -20.32 14.53
CA PHE A 504 -18.69 -20.56 15.08
C PHE A 504 -19.16 -19.43 16.00
N VAL A 505 -20.40 -18.97 15.85
CA VAL A 505 -21.01 -17.91 16.68
C VAL A 505 -21.72 -18.48 17.91
N SER A 506 -21.28 -18.18 19.12
CA SER A 506 -21.86 -18.70 20.37
C SER A 506 -23.04 -17.88 20.88
N HIS A 507 -23.01 -16.56 20.70
CA HIS A 507 -24.00 -15.62 21.22
C HIS A 507 -24.09 -14.38 20.33
N ILE A 508 -25.29 -13.79 20.23
CA ILE A 508 -25.55 -12.57 19.49
C ILE A 508 -26.36 -11.62 20.38
N MET A 509 -26.01 -10.33 20.38
CA MET A 509 -26.79 -9.29 21.06
C MET A 509 -26.70 -7.95 20.30
N ALA A 510 -27.60 -7.02 20.59
CA ALA A 510 -27.58 -5.65 20.10
C ALA A 510 -27.30 -4.67 21.24
N ASP A 511 -26.35 -3.75 21.08
CA ASP A 511 -26.08 -2.72 22.08
C ASP A 511 -27.07 -1.54 21.97
N ASP A 512 -27.03 -0.63 22.93
CA ASP A 512 -27.90 0.57 22.97
C ASP A 512 -27.74 1.50 21.75
N ARG A 513 -26.68 1.34 20.94
CA ARG A 513 -26.47 2.10 19.69
C ARG A 513 -27.05 1.35 18.47
N GLY A 514 -27.56 0.14 18.67
CA GLY A 514 -28.07 -0.74 17.62
C GLY A 514 -26.99 -1.54 16.89
N HIS A 515 -25.76 -1.56 17.39
CA HIS A 515 -24.71 -2.39 16.80
C HIS A 515 -24.87 -3.84 17.28
N LEU A 516 -24.74 -4.80 16.37
CA LEU A 516 -24.79 -6.22 16.67
C LEU A 516 -23.40 -6.72 17.09
N TRP A 517 -23.35 -7.51 18.16
CA TRP A 517 -22.15 -8.16 18.67
C TRP A 517 -22.31 -9.67 18.56
N PHE A 518 -21.39 -10.31 17.83
CA PHE A 518 -21.35 -11.76 17.60
C PHE A 518 -20.15 -12.35 18.36
N SER A 519 -20.42 -13.07 19.44
CA SER A 519 -19.41 -13.85 20.15
C SER A 519 -19.00 -15.05 19.30
N THR A 520 -17.71 -15.35 19.20
CA THR A 520 -17.20 -16.44 18.36
C THR A 520 -16.34 -17.43 19.13
N PHE A 521 -16.26 -18.66 18.64
CA PHE A 521 -15.40 -19.72 19.18
C PHE A 521 -14.02 -19.68 18.51
N GLY A 522 -13.21 -18.68 18.85
CA GLY A 522 -11.79 -18.61 18.46
C GLY A 522 -11.35 -17.38 17.67
N ASP A 523 -12.27 -16.49 17.27
CA ASP A 523 -11.95 -15.22 16.57
C ASP A 523 -12.27 -13.96 17.38
N GLY A 524 -12.63 -14.12 18.66
CA GLY A 524 -13.04 -13.02 19.53
C GLY A 524 -14.50 -12.62 19.31
N VAL A 525 -14.76 -11.32 19.31
CA VAL A 525 -16.09 -10.74 19.06
C VAL A 525 -16.09 -9.98 17.74
N LEU A 526 -17.11 -10.20 16.91
CA LEU A 526 -17.38 -9.36 15.75
C LEU A 526 -18.47 -8.35 16.08
N ARG A 527 -18.28 -7.11 15.68
CA ARG A 527 -19.23 -6.01 15.85
C ARG A 527 -19.69 -5.53 14.50
N TYR A 528 -20.97 -5.21 14.37
CA TYR A 528 -21.59 -4.86 13.10
C TYR A 528 -22.58 -3.72 13.26
N ASP A 529 -22.40 -2.66 12.49
CA ASP A 529 -23.30 -1.48 12.45
C ASP A 529 -24.39 -1.59 11.36
N GLY A 530 -24.52 -2.75 10.70
CA GLY A 530 -25.37 -2.93 9.52
C GLY A 530 -24.65 -2.78 8.19
N VAL A 531 -23.38 -2.37 8.20
CA VAL A 531 -22.54 -2.17 7.01
C VAL A 531 -21.15 -2.79 7.16
N VAL A 532 -20.45 -2.52 8.27
CA VAL A 532 -19.04 -2.84 8.49
C VAL A 532 -18.89 -3.79 9.67
N PHE A 533 -18.04 -4.81 9.50
CA PHE A 533 -17.59 -5.64 10.60
C PHE A 533 -16.29 -5.09 11.21
N GLN A 534 -16.26 -4.97 12.54
CA GLN A 534 -15.05 -4.72 13.32
C GLN A 534 -14.79 -5.88 14.27
N ARG A 535 -13.53 -6.33 14.36
CA ARG A 535 -13.14 -7.43 15.24
C ARG A 535 -12.57 -6.91 16.55
N LEU A 536 -12.88 -7.62 17.63
CA LEU A 536 -12.26 -7.47 18.94
C LEU A 536 -11.75 -8.86 19.38
N SER A 537 -10.47 -9.12 19.17
CA SER A 537 -9.77 -10.35 19.58
C SER A 537 -8.69 -10.05 20.63
N ARG A 538 -7.89 -11.05 21.00
CA ARG A 538 -6.70 -10.86 21.85
C ARG A 538 -5.75 -9.80 21.30
N ARG A 539 -5.67 -9.64 19.98
CA ARG A 539 -4.84 -8.60 19.33
C ARG A 539 -5.34 -7.19 19.64
N GLU A 540 -6.66 -7.03 19.69
CA GLU A 540 -7.32 -5.76 20.00
C GLU A 540 -7.64 -5.60 21.50
N GLY A 541 -7.03 -6.42 22.37
CA GLY A 541 -7.13 -6.26 23.82
C GLY A 541 -8.28 -7.05 24.47
N LEU A 542 -8.71 -8.17 23.90
CA LEU A 542 -9.53 -9.17 24.61
C LEU A 542 -8.63 -10.13 25.42
N ILE A 543 -9.13 -10.76 26.49
CA ILE A 543 -8.33 -11.73 27.27
C ILE A 543 -8.17 -13.07 26.53
N HIS A 544 -9.20 -13.50 25.79
CA HIS A 544 -9.23 -14.79 25.11
C HIS A 544 -10.19 -14.75 23.90
N ASP A 545 -9.88 -15.48 22.83
CA ASP A 545 -10.63 -15.41 21.56
C ASP A 545 -11.87 -16.33 21.50
N ALA A 546 -11.96 -17.32 22.39
CA ALA A 546 -13.18 -18.12 22.56
C ALA A 546 -14.13 -17.40 23.53
N VAL A 547 -15.16 -16.77 22.97
CA VAL A 547 -16.12 -15.93 23.68
C VAL A 547 -17.42 -16.69 23.86
N GLN A 548 -17.95 -16.70 25.08
CA GLN A 548 -19.21 -17.36 25.43
C GLN A 548 -20.39 -16.39 25.35
N GLN A 549 -20.25 -15.20 25.93
CA GLN A 549 -21.32 -14.20 25.99
C GLN A 549 -20.77 -12.78 26.01
N VAL A 550 -21.50 -11.85 25.40
CA VAL A 550 -21.32 -10.40 25.59
C VAL A 550 -22.57 -9.84 26.27
N LEU A 551 -22.38 -8.95 27.24
CA LEU A 551 -23.42 -8.24 27.97
C LEU A 551 -23.06 -6.75 28.04
N GLN A 552 -24.00 -5.87 27.68
CA GLN A 552 -23.88 -4.45 27.96
C GLN A 552 -24.51 -4.14 29.32
N ASP A 553 -23.76 -3.50 30.21
CA ASP A 553 -24.30 -3.07 31.50
C ASP A 553 -25.01 -1.71 31.40
N ARG A 554 -25.73 -1.32 32.46
CA ARG A 554 -26.46 -0.04 32.52
C ARG A 554 -25.60 1.22 32.36
N GLN A 555 -24.28 1.11 32.47
CA GLN A 555 -23.33 2.22 32.26
C GLN A 555 -22.81 2.25 30.81
N GLY A 556 -23.27 1.33 29.96
CA GLY A 556 -22.83 1.19 28.59
C GLY A 556 -21.48 0.49 28.44
N ARG A 557 -20.97 -0.17 29.50
CA ARG A 557 -19.75 -0.99 29.43
C ARG A 557 -20.10 -2.36 28.89
N MET A 558 -19.25 -2.88 28.03
CA MET A 558 -19.36 -4.22 27.49
C MET A 558 -18.57 -5.18 28.37
N TRP A 559 -19.24 -6.19 28.90
CA TRP A 559 -18.63 -7.31 29.58
C TRP A 559 -18.61 -8.49 28.61
N ILE A 560 -17.48 -9.18 28.53
CA ILE A 560 -17.22 -10.23 27.54
C ILE A 560 -16.68 -11.45 28.28
N ALA A 561 -17.54 -12.46 28.44
CA ALA A 561 -17.22 -13.74 29.05
C ALA A 561 -16.46 -14.62 28.06
N THR A 562 -15.33 -15.19 28.48
CA THR A 562 -14.47 -16.01 27.63
C THR A 562 -14.04 -17.29 28.34
N GLU A 563 -13.43 -18.22 27.62
CA GLU A 563 -12.83 -19.43 28.22
C GLU A 563 -11.58 -19.16 29.07
N GLY A 564 -10.96 -17.98 28.93
CA GLY A 564 -9.72 -17.58 29.61
C GLY A 564 -9.87 -16.40 30.58
N GLY A 565 -11.10 -16.00 30.90
CA GLY A 565 -11.41 -14.97 31.88
C GLY A 565 -12.58 -14.07 31.44
N LEU A 566 -12.70 -12.95 32.12
CA LEU A 566 -13.69 -11.90 31.83
C LEU A 566 -12.97 -10.65 31.32
N SER A 567 -13.41 -10.12 30.18
CA SER A 567 -12.99 -8.81 29.70
C SER A 567 -14.09 -7.77 29.95
N ARG A 568 -13.69 -6.56 30.31
CA ARG A 568 -14.53 -5.37 30.29
C ARG A 568 -13.97 -4.40 29.26
N TYR A 569 -14.84 -3.91 28.39
CA TYR A 569 -14.54 -3.02 27.30
C TYR A 569 -15.48 -1.81 27.33
N GLN A 570 -14.95 -0.60 27.22
CA GLN A 570 -15.74 0.64 27.20
C GLN A 570 -15.66 1.27 25.79
N PRO A 571 -16.71 1.18 24.96
CA PRO A 571 -16.73 1.89 23.68
C PRO A 571 -16.62 3.40 23.91
N LEU A 572 -15.66 4.05 23.25
CA LEU A 572 -15.51 5.50 23.26
C LEU A 572 -16.42 6.10 22.18
N ALA A 573 -17.15 7.15 22.52
CA ALA A 573 -18.01 7.88 21.59
C ALA A 573 -17.24 9.08 20.99
N GLN A 574 -16.16 8.80 20.25
CA GLN A 574 -15.34 9.84 19.62
C GLN A 574 -15.19 9.53 18.14
N SER A 575 -15.72 10.41 17.29
CA SER A 575 -15.62 10.22 15.85
C SER A 575 -14.17 10.36 15.38
N PRO A 576 -13.71 9.46 14.49
CA PRO A 576 -12.43 9.64 13.81
C PRO A 576 -12.48 10.86 12.89
N SER A 577 -11.30 11.34 12.50
CA SER A 577 -11.15 12.36 11.47
C SER A 577 -10.68 11.73 10.16
N VAL A 578 -11.10 12.31 9.03
CA VAL A 578 -10.68 11.88 7.70
C VAL A 578 -10.46 13.08 6.81
N CYS A 579 -9.41 13.03 5.99
CA CYS A 579 -9.17 13.98 4.91
C CYS A 579 -8.67 13.24 3.67
N VAL A 580 -8.91 13.84 2.52
CA VAL A 580 -8.21 13.47 1.29
C VAL A 580 -6.92 14.27 1.28
N THR A 581 -5.78 13.64 1.10
CA THR A 581 -4.46 14.29 1.09
C THR A 581 -4.03 14.64 -0.34
N ALA A 582 -4.39 13.80 -1.31
CA ALA A 582 -4.07 14.05 -2.70
C ALA A 582 -5.09 13.42 -3.66
N VAL A 583 -5.21 14.02 -4.85
CA VAL A 583 -5.82 13.42 -6.04
C VAL A 583 -4.69 13.11 -7.02
N VAL A 584 -4.50 11.84 -7.33
CA VAL A 584 -3.43 11.33 -8.19
C VAL A 584 -4.04 10.84 -9.49
N ALA A 585 -3.70 11.50 -10.60
CA ALA A 585 -4.01 11.03 -11.94
C ALA A 585 -2.70 10.96 -12.74
N ASN A 586 -2.55 11.81 -13.76
CA ASN A 586 -1.29 11.99 -14.48
C ASN A 586 -0.24 12.76 -13.65
N GLN A 587 -0.70 13.56 -12.69
CA GLN A 587 0.12 14.27 -11.71
C GLN A 587 -0.51 14.11 -10.33
N ARG A 588 0.29 14.27 -9.27
CA ARG A 588 -0.18 14.33 -7.89
C ARG A 588 -0.61 15.75 -7.59
N HIS A 589 -1.90 15.95 -7.31
CA HIS A 589 -2.45 17.22 -6.87
C HIS A 589 -2.70 17.12 -5.37
N GLU A 590 -2.14 18.04 -4.57
CA GLU A 590 -2.56 18.16 -3.18
C GLU A 590 -4.06 18.44 -3.12
N ALA A 591 -4.76 17.70 -2.27
CA ALA A 591 -6.20 17.77 -2.21
C ALA A 591 -6.63 19.10 -1.58
N THR A 592 -7.23 19.95 -2.41
CA THR A 592 -8.04 21.10 -2.01
C THR A 592 -9.51 20.74 -2.17
N ALA A 593 -10.44 21.60 -1.74
CA ALA A 593 -11.89 21.33 -1.84
C ALA A 593 -12.36 20.99 -3.27
N SER A 594 -11.59 21.36 -4.29
CA SER A 594 -11.85 21.04 -5.70
C SER A 594 -10.54 20.70 -6.45
N ALA A 595 -10.56 19.68 -7.30
CA ALA A 595 -9.49 19.30 -8.22
C ALA A 595 -9.99 19.35 -9.67
N ARG A 596 -9.11 19.74 -10.60
CA ARG A 596 -9.40 19.76 -12.04
C ARG A 596 -8.39 18.90 -12.79
N LEU A 597 -8.87 18.00 -13.62
CA LEU A 597 -8.06 17.11 -14.44
C LEU A 597 -8.26 17.44 -15.92
N ALA A 598 -7.14 17.46 -16.65
CA ALA A 598 -7.11 17.72 -18.08
C ALA A 598 -7.15 16.39 -18.86
N GLY A 599 -8.21 16.20 -19.64
CA GLY A 599 -8.48 14.99 -20.42
C GLY A 599 -8.98 13.82 -19.55
N PRO A 600 -9.65 12.82 -20.14
CA PRO A 600 -10.11 11.64 -19.41
C PRO A 600 -8.91 10.81 -18.94
N PRO A 601 -8.66 10.72 -17.62
CA PRO A 601 -7.53 9.96 -17.09
C PRO A 601 -7.82 8.46 -17.10
N ASN A 602 -6.82 7.65 -17.43
CA ASN A 602 -6.93 6.18 -17.36
C ASN A 602 -7.16 5.70 -15.92
N LEU A 603 -6.54 6.37 -14.95
CA LEU A 603 -6.67 6.08 -13.53
C LEU A 603 -6.69 7.39 -12.73
N VAL A 604 -7.66 7.52 -11.84
CA VAL A 604 -7.68 8.54 -10.79
C VAL A 604 -7.68 7.82 -9.45
N ALA A 605 -6.73 8.17 -8.61
CA ALA A 605 -6.67 7.70 -7.25
C ALA A 605 -6.82 8.86 -6.27
N PHE A 606 -7.53 8.62 -5.18
CA PHE A 606 -7.62 9.54 -4.05
C PHE A 606 -6.81 8.94 -2.90
N GLU A 607 -5.80 9.67 -2.46
CA GLU A 607 -5.04 9.34 -1.24
C GLU A 607 -5.78 9.91 -0.03
N ILE A 608 -5.97 9.07 0.98
CA ILE A 608 -6.81 9.34 2.15
C ILE A 608 -5.93 9.23 3.40
N SER A 609 -6.11 10.15 4.34
CA SER A 609 -5.53 10.03 5.66
C SER A 609 -6.63 10.15 6.70
N GLY A 610 -6.55 9.34 7.74
CA GLY A 610 -7.47 9.35 8.85
C GLY A 610 -6.74 9.17 10.16
N SER A 611 -7.34 9.68 11.23
CA SER A 611 -6.87 9.49 12.59
C SER A 611 -8.04 9.16 13.50
N SER A 612 -7.78 8.29 14.48
CA SER A 612 -8.73 7.92 15.53
C SER A 612 -8.02 7.80 16.85
N HIS A 613 -8.79 7.96 17.94
CA HIS A 613 -8.33 7.68 19.29
C HIS A 613 -8.34 6.19 19.64
N THR A 614 -9.20 5.43 18.98
CA THR A 614 -9.46 4.00 19.24
C THR A 614 -8.78 3.10 18.21
N THR A 615 -8.18 3.67 17.16
CA THR A 615 -7.66 2.90 16.02
C THR A 615 -6.33 3.45 15.54
N PRO A 616 -5.28 2.61 15.51
CA PRO A 616 -3.98 3.00 14.99
C PRO A 616 -4.02 3.48 13.55
N VAL A 617 -3.00 4.28 13.20
CA VAL A 617 -2.77 4.72 11.82
C VAL A 617 -2.62 3.49 10.92
N GLY A 618 -3.33 3.49 9.79
CA GLY A 618 -3.34 2.39 8.82
C GLY A 618 -4.36 1.27 9.08
N HIS A 619 -5.00 1.26 10.25
CA HIS A 619 -6.04 0.27 10.61
C HIS A 619 -7.47 0.82 10.51
N LEU A 620 -7.62 2.10 10.19
CA LEU A 620 -8.92 2.69 9.90
C LEU A 620 -9.52 2.08 8.64
N ILE A 621 -10.81 1.79 8.72
CA ILE A 621 -11.58 1.33 7.58
C ILE A 621 -12.22 2.55 6.92
N TYR A 622 -12.13 2.64 5.59
CA TYR A 622 -12.71 3.75 4.85
C TYR A 622 -13.86 3.28 3.98
N ARG A 623 -14.89 4.13 3.91
CA ARG A 623 -15.98 4.02 2.97
C ARG A 623 -15.86 5.15 1.98
N ALA A 624 -15.91 4.86 0.69
CA ALA A 624 -15.84 5.88 -0.33
C ALA A 624 -16.86 5.65 -1.44
N ARG A 625 -17.17 6.73 -2.15
CA ARG A 625 -17.91 6.70 -3.41
C ARG A 625 -17.54 7.91 -4.27
N LEU A 626 -17.77 7.79 -5.56
CA LEU A 626 -17.60 8.88 -6.52
C LEU A 626 -18.93 9.23 -7.18
N GLU A 627 -19.64 10.19 -6.60
CA GLU A 627 -20.93 10.66 -7.11
C GLU A 627 -20.76 11.24 -8.53
N GLY A 628 -21.60 10.81 -9.47
CA GLY A 628 -21.46 11.09 -10.90
C GLY A 628 -20.81 9.95 -11.71
N TYR A 629 -20.14 9.01 -11.04
CA TYR A 629 -19.62 7.77 -11.62
C TYR A 629 -20.32 6.54 -11.05
N GLU A 630 -20.43 6.45 -9.72
CA GLU A 630 -21.12 5.40 -8.98
C GLU A 630 -21.93 6.00 -7.81
N SER A 631 -23.11 5.44 -7.51
CA SER A 631 -23.99 5.95 -6.44
C SER A 631 -23.73 5.33 -5.07
N ASP A 632 -23.24 4.09 -5.06
CA ASP A 632 -23.19 3.24 -3.88
C ASP A 632 -21.86 3.41 -3.14
N TRP A 633 -21.88 3.22 -1.82
CA TRP A 633 -20.69 3.28 -0.99
C TRP A 633 -19.95 1.95 -1.03
N HIS A 634 -18.64 2.01 -1.24
CA HIS A 634 -17.75 0.85 -1.25
C HIS A 634 -16.74 0.92 -0.10
N MET A 635 -16.37 -0.26 0.39
CA MET A 635 -15.33 -0.42 1.39
C MET A 635 -13.95 -0.37 0.73
N LEU A 636 -13.00 0.35 1.35
CA LEU A 636 -11.62 0.40 0.89
C LEU A 636 -10.72 -0.41 1.82
N ALA A 637 -9.85 -1.23 1.23
CA ALA A 637 -8.85 -2.03 1.95
C ALA A 637 -7.56 -1.24 2.29
N GLY A 638 -7.65 0.10 2.38
CA GLY A 638 -6.50 0.96 2.66
C GLY A 638 -6.79 2.44 2.45
N SER A 639 -5.74 3.25 2.54
CA SER A 639 -5.76 4.71 2.41
C SER A 639 -5.82 5.23 0.96
N ARG A 640 -6.28 4.42 0.01
CA ARG A 640 -6.31 4.78 -1.42
C ARG A 640 -7.58 4.25 -2.09
N ALA A 641 -8.32 5.14 -2.74
CA ALA A 641 -9.47 4.80 -3.59
C ALA A 641 -9.08 4.98 -5.05
N GLU A 642 -9.46 4.06 -5.94
CA GLU A 642 -9.05 4.08 -7.35
C GLU A 642 -10.25 3.95 -8.29
N PHE A 643 -10.28 4.79 -9.32
CA PHE A 643 -11.32 4.86 -10.35
C PHE A 643 -10.68 4.87 -11.73
N GLN A 644 -11.19 4.05 -12.65
CA GLN A 644 -10.62 3.89 -13.99
C GLN A 644 -11.47 4.58 -15.04
N ASN A 645 -10.82 5.12 -16.08
CA ASN A 645 -11.45 5.65 -17.30
C ASN A 645 -12.59 6.65 -17.02
N LEU A 646 -12.33 7.63 -16.16
CA LEU A 646 -13.30 8.66 -15.80
C LEU A 646 -13.66 9.53 -17.02
N PRO A 647 -14.94 9.58 -17.45
CA PRO A 647 -15.38 10.44 -18.53
C PRO A 647 -15.21 11.93 -18.22
N LEU A 648 -15.40 12.76 -19.25
CA LEU A 648 -15.55 14.21 -19.05
C LEU A 648 -16.81 14.48 -18.22
N GLY A 649 -16.70 15.32 -17.19
CA GLY A 649 -17.81 15.61 -16.30
C GLY A 649 -17.40 16.15 -14.93
N GLU A 650 -18.41 16.42 -14.12
CA GLU A 650 -18.26 16.83 -12.73
C GLU A 650 -18.59 15.64 -11.82
N TYR A 651 -17.72 15.40 -10.84
CA TYR A 651 -17.81 14.32 -9.89
C TYR A 651 -17.60 14.85 -8.47
N VAL A 652 -18.17 14.16 -7.48
CA VAL A 652 -17.90 14.46 -6.07
C VAL A 652 -17.42 13.21 -5.38
N PHE A 653 -16.12 13.18 -5.06
CA PHE A 653 -15.55 12.12 -4.25
C PHE A 653 -15.95 12.35 -2.79
N GLN A 654 -16.47 11.32 -2.15
CA GLN A 654 -16.90 11.35 -0.76
C GLN A 654 -16.26 10.19 -0.01
N VAL A 655 -15.68 10.47 1.15
CA VAL A 655 -15.07 9.46 2.01
C VAL A 655 -15.45 9.66 3.48
N ARG A 656 -15.61 8.55 4.20
CA ARG A 656 -15.79 8.48 5.64
C ARG A 656 -14.81 7.46 6.22
N ALA A 657 -14.27 7.74 7.40
CA ALA A 657 -13.52 6.78 8.19
C ALA A 657 -14.43 6.15 9.25
N VAL A 658 -14.26 4.86 9.47
CA VAL A 658 -14.92 4.08 10.53
C VAL A 658 -13.81 3.53 11.43
N ASP A 659 -13.89 3.84 12.73
CA ASP A 659 -12.94 3.37 13.73
C ASP A 659 -13.30 1.97 14.26
N ALA A 660 -12.47 1.47 15.17
CA ALA A 660 -12.65 0.18 15.82
C ALA A 660 -13.94 0.12 16.64
N ASP A 661 -14.39 1.25 17.19
CA ASP A 661 -15.59 1.36 18.03
C ASP A 661 -16.87 1.61 17.19
N LEU A 662 -16.75 1.49 15.85
CA LEU A 662 -17.80 1.76 14.86
C LEU A 662 -18.30 3.22 14.87
N ASN A 663 -17.48 4.16 15.34
CA ASN A 663 -17.75 5.57 15.16
C ASN A 663 -17.38 5.98 13.74
N GLU A 664 -18.30 6.68 13.06
CA GLU A 664 -18.07 7.20 11.73
C GLU A 664 -17.64 8.69 11.78
N SER A 665 -16.71 9.07 10.90
CA SER A 665 -16.28 10.45 10.72
C SER A 665 -17.35 11.28 10.01
N THR A 666 -17.21 12.61 10.08
CA THR A 666 -17.85 13.48 9.09
C THR A 666 -17.37 13.15 7.68
N THR A 667 -18.20 13.36 6.66
CA THR A 667 -17.84 13.07 5.27
C THR A 667 -16.84 14.11 4.75
N ALA A 668 -15.63 13.68 4.39
CA ALA A 668 -14.73 14.50 3.60
C ALA A 668 -15.15 14.45 2.12
N ARG A 669 -15.02 15.58 1.43
CA ARG A 669 -15.49 15.75 0.06
C ARG A 669 -14.44 16.46 -0.78
N VAL A 670 -14.27 16.00 -2.02
CA VAL A 670 -13.47 16.67 -3.05
C VAL A 670 -14.30 16.73 -4.32
N GLU A 671 -14.54 17.94 -4.80
CA GLU A 671 -15.14 18.16 -6.13
C GLU A 671 -14.07 17.87 -7.18
N LEU A 672 -14.40 17.04 -8.18
CA LEU A 672 -13.49 16.69 -9.27
C LEU A 672 -14.14 17.08 -10.60
N VAL A 673 -13.48 17.92 -11.36
CA VAL A 673 -13.90 18.25 -12.73
C VAL A 673 -12.91 17.64 -13.71
N VAL A 674 -13.39 16.76 -14.58
CA VAL A 674 -12.62 16.22 -15.71
C VAL A 674 -13.00 17.03 -16.94
N GLU A 675 -12.12 17.93 -17.33
CA GLU A 675 -12.31 18.87 -18.46
C GLU A 675 -11.55 18.36 -19.69
N GLU A 676 -11.92 18.83 -20.88
CA GLU A 676 -11.13 18.57 -22.08
C GLU A 676 -9.70 19.12 -21.89
N ASP A 677 -8.67 18.35 -22.29
CA ASP A 677 -7.29 18.81 -22.14
C ASP A 677 -7.12 20.12 -22.93
N PRO A 678 -6.75 21.24 -22.29
CA PRO A 678 -6.55 22.50 -22.98
C PRO A 678 -5.45 22.41 -24.05
N ARG A 679 -4.56 21.42 -23.99
CA ARG A 679 -3.62 21.11 -25.08
C ARG A 679 -4.28 20.43 -26.26
N ILE A 680 -5.33 19.63 -26.08
CA ILE A 680 -6.13 19.03 -27.15
C ILE A 680 -7.06 20.08 -27.77
N ALA A 681 -7.69 20.93 -26.94
CA ALA A 681 -8.49 22.06 -27.42
C ALA A 681 -7.62 23.09 -28.16
N ALA A 682 -6.43 23.42 -27.62
CA ALA A 682 -5.43 24.23 -28.31
C ALA A 682 -4.84 23.49 -29.52
N LEU A 683 -4.70 22.15 -29.51
CA LEU A 683 -4.32 21.38 -30.69
C LEU A 683 -5.41 21.49 -31.76
N HIS A 684 -6.70 21.45 -31.43
CA HIS A 684 -7.76 21.65 -32.42
C HIS A 684 -7.74 23.07 -33.01
N GLU A 685 -7.42 24.09 -32.21
CA GLU A 685 -7.20 25.46 -32.71
C GLU A 685 -5.88 25.64 -33.48
N THR A 686 -4.82 24.91 -33.12
CA THR A 686 -3.47 25.00 -33.75
C THR A 686 -3.35 24.10 -34.99
N LEU A 687 -4.05 22.97 -35.03
CA LEU A 687 -4.22 22.09 -36.19
C LEU A 687 -5.08 22.74 -37.29
N ALA A 688 -5.88 23.74 -36.94
CA ALA A 688 -6.55 24.61 -37.92
C ALA A 688 -5.58 25.65 -38.56
N GLY A 689 -4.40 25.86 -37.97
CA GLY A 689 -3.38 26.82 -38.40
C GLY A 689 -2.05 26.14 -38.76
N GLY A 690 -2.03 25.37 -39.84
CA GLY A 690 -0.89 24.52 -40.22
C GLY A 690 0.45 25.23 -40.46
N THR A 691 1.53 24.53 -40.09
CA THR A 691 2.89 24.65 -40.65
C THR A 691 3.49 23.25 -40.88
N PRO A 692 4.54 23.09 -41.73
CA PRO A 692 4.77 21.86 -42.48
C PRO A 692 5.62 20.82 -41.73
N SER A 693 5.00 19.99 -40.89
CA SER A 693 5.58 18.68 -40.47
C SER A 693 4.59 17.62 -39.97
N ASP A 694 3.28 17.81 -40.12
CA ASP A 694 2.29 16.98 -39.43
C ASP A 694 1.84 15.74 -40.23
N PHE A 695 1.34 14.74 -39.51
CA PHE A 695 0.66 13.59 -40.08
C PHE A 695 -0.50 14.04 -40.98
N VAL A 696 -0.41 13.72 -42.28
CA VAL A 696 -1.46 14.03 -43.25
C VAL A 696 -2.40 12.82 -43.39
N GLY A 697 -3.62 12.96 -42.88
CA GLY A 697 -4.67 11.94 -42.95
C GLY A 697 -5.65 12.06 -41.79
N ASP A 698 -6.86 11.55 -41.99
CA ASP A 698 -7.95 11.62 -41.01
C ASP A 698 -8.65 10.26 -40.81
N SER A 699 -8.06 9.20 -41.35
CA SER A 699 -8.59 7.85 -41.21
C SER A 699 -8.60 7.39 -39.75
N GLU A 700 -9.63 6.63 -39.40
CA GLU A 700 -9.77 6.02 -38.07
C GLU A 700 -8.52 5.22 -37.62
N PRO A 701 -7.86 4.39 -38.48
CA PRO A 701 -6.60 3.75 -38.12
C PRO A 701 -5.46 4.71 -37.80
N LEU A 702 -5.37 5.85 -38.52
CA LEU A 702 -4.33 6.85 -38.28
C LEU A 702 -4.60 7.65 -37.01
N ARG A 703 -5.86 8.00 -36.74
CA ARG A 703 -6.27 8.65 -35.48
C ARG A 703 -5.93 7.79 -34.26
N ARG A 704 -6.15 6.47 -34.34
CA ARG A 704 -5.75 5.53 -33.26
C ARG A 704 -4.27 5.55 -33.00
N VAL A 705 -3.45 5.53 -34.05
CA VAL A 705 -2.00 5.69 -33.91
C VAL A 705 -1.66 7.02 -33.25
N GLN A 706 -2.24 8.14 -33.69
CA GLN A 706 -1.99 9.45 -33.09
C GLN A 706 -2.36 9.50 -31.60
N MET A 707 -3.48 8.90 -31.22
CA MET A 707 -3.89 8.77 -29.81
C MET A 707 -2.87 7.95 -29.00
N GLN A 708 -2.42 6.80 -29.52
CA GLN A 708 -1.40 5.97 -28.85
C GLN A 708 -0.06 6.71 -28.71
N LEU A 709 0.36 7.44 -29.74
CA LEU A 709 1.59 8.24 -29.70
C LEU A 709 1.47 9.39 -28.70
N ALA A 710 0.30 10.06 -28.63
CA ALA A 710 0.04 11.14 -27.66
C ALA A 710 -0.03 10.63 -26.21
N GLU A 711 -0.56 9.43 -25.99
CA GLU A 711 -0.62 8.78 -24.67
C GLU A 711 0.77 8.41 -24.15
N VAL A 712 1.64 7.86 -25.01
CA VAL A 712 2.97 7.41 -24.58
C VAL A 712 4.01 8.53 -24.57
N ALA A 713 3.84 9.59 -25.36
CA ALA A 713 4.85 10.66 -25.49
C ALA A 713 5.24 11.34 -24.15
N PRO A 714 4.34 11.63 -23.20
CA PRO A 714 4.71 12.23 -21.92
C PRO A 714 5.49 11.32 -20.96
N THR A 715 5.58 10.02 -21.26
CA THR A 715 6.26 9.01 -20.42
C THR A 715 7.71 8.78 -20.87
N ASP A 716 8.53 8.15 -20.02
CA ASP A 716 9.88 7.69 -20.37
C ASP A 716 9.90 6.25 -20.93
N ALA A 717 8.74 5.66 -21.23
CA ALA A 717 8.65 4.30 -21.73
C ALA A 717 9.30 4.15 -23.12
N THR A 718 9.90 2.97 -23.34
CA THR A 718 10.43 2.56 -24.64
C THR A 718 9.28 2.31 -25.62
N VAL A 719 9.35 2.96 -26.79
CA VAL A 719 8.32 2.82 -27.83
C VAL A 719 8.86 1.98 -28.98
N LEU A 720 8.19 0.88 -29.31
CA LEU A 720 8.51 0.04 -30.45
C LEU A 720 7.52 0.29 -31.59
N ILE A 721 7.97 0.91 -32.68
CA ILE A 721 7.16 1.25 -33.83
C ILE A 721 7.32 0.16 -34.90
N GLU A 722 6.27 -0.63 -35.08
CA GLU A 722 6.22 -1.71 -36.06
C GLU A 722 5.45 -1.24 -37.30
N GLY A 723 5.96 -1.51 -38.49
CA GLY A 723 5.23 -1.21 -39.71
C GLY A 723 6.06 -1.43 -40.95
N GLU A 724 5.38 -1.65 -42.07
CA GLU A 724 6.02 -1.86 -43.36
C GLU A 724 6.93 -0.70 -43.78
N THR A 725 7.80 -0.95 -44.75
CA THR A 725 8.64 0.11 -45.31
C THR A 725 7.76 1.19 -45.93
N GLY A 726 8.03 2.46 -45.57
CA GLY A 726 7.30 3.60 -46.14
C GLY A 726 5.97 3.95 -45.49
N THR A 727 5.67 3.48 -44.27
CA THR A 727 4.43 3.83 -43.53
C THR A 727 4.51 5.09 -42.67
N GLY A 728 5.71 5.68 -42.49
CA GLY A 728 5.91 6.90 -41.70
C GLY A 728 6.52 6.70 -40.31
N LYS A 729 7.26 5.61 -40.06
CA LYS A 729 7.89 5.30 -38.76
C LYS A 729 8.75 6.46 -38.20
N GLY A 730 9.51 7.14 -39.05
CA GLY A 730 10.29 8.31 -38.64
C GLY A 730 9.44 9.52 -38.21
N LEU A 731 8.26 9.72 -38.81
CA LEU A 731 7.32 10.78 -38.39
C LEU A 731 6.70 10.43 -37.03
N ALA A 732 6.34 9.16 -36.82
CA ALA A 732 5.85 8.69 -35.53
C ALA A 732 6.90 8.85 -34.42
N ALA A 733 8.16 8.48 -34.68
CA ALA A 733 9.25 8.65 -33.71
C ALA A 733 9.50 10.13 -33.37
N ARG A 734 9.44 11.01 -34.39
CA ARG A 734 9.58 12.44 -34.20
C ARG A 734 8.43 13.03 -33.39
N ALA A 735 7.19 12.64 -33.67
CA ALA A 735 6.02 13.06 -32.91
C ALA A 735 6.12 12.65 -31.44
N VAL A 736 6.55 11.42 -31.14
CA VAL A 736 6.77 10.98 -29.75
C VAL A 736 7.80 11.86 -29.04
N HIS A 737 8.89 12.22 -29.71
CA HIS A 737 9.89 13.11 -29.12
C HIS A 737 9.36 14.54 -28.91
N GLU A 738 8.74 15.14 -29.93
CA GLU A 738 8.22 16.51 -29.89
C GLU A 738 7.09 16.67 -28.85
N TRP A 739 6.29 15.63 -28.63
CA TRP A 739 5.21 15.60 -27.63
C TRP A 739 5.68 15.12 -26.25
N SER A 740 6.97 14.82 -26.07
CA SER A 740 7.52 14.36 -24.80
C SER A 740 8.00 15.49 -23.89
N GLN A 741 8.23 15.16 -22.62
CA GLN A 741 8.93 16.03 -21.67
C GLN A 741 10.39 16.28 -22.06
N ARG A 742 10.95 15.48 -22.98
CA ARG A 742 12.34 15.56 -23.46
C ARG A 742 12.46 16.30 -24.80
N SER A 743 11.41 16.99 -25.26
CA SER A 743 11.38 17.74 -26.53
C SER A 743 12.40 18.89 -26.61
N SER A 744 12.88 19.39 -25.46
CA SER A 744 13.98 20.36 -25.39
C SER A 744 15.37 19.72 -25.55
N GLY A 745 15.47 18.39 -25.40
CA GLY A 745 16.70 17.62 -25.56
C GLY A 745 16.92 17.16 -27.00
N PRO A 746 18.09 16.57 -27.32
CA PRO A 746 18.40 16.15 -28.68
C PRO A 746 17.60 14.90 -29.10
N LEU A 747 17.04 14.90 -30.32
CA LEU A 747 16.60 13.69 -31.02
C LEU A 747 17.76 13.15 -31.86
N VAL A 748 18.41 12.09 -31.38
CA VAL A 748 19.55 11.46 -32.06
C VAL A 748 19.07 10.24 -32.82
N HIS A 749 19.12 10.32 -34.14
CA HIS A 749 18.72 9.22 -35.04
C HIS A 749 19.91 8.32 -35.41
N VAL A 750 19.69 7.01 -35.31
CA VAL A 750 20.63 5.96 -35.73
C VAL A 750 19.87 4.96 -36.60
N HIS A 751 20.30 4.83 -37.86
CA HIS A 751 19.77 3.83 -38.76
C HIS A 751 20.66 2.59 -38.74
N CYS A 752 20.18 1.48 -38.19
CA CYS A 752 21.00 0.29 -37.94
C CYS A 752 21.41 -0.42 -39.23
N GLY A 753 20.54 -0.45 -40.25
CA GLY A 753 20.83 -1.04 -41.57
C GLY A 753 21.67 -0.18 -42.54
N ALA A 754 21.98 1.08 -42.23
CA ALA A 754 22.71 1.97 -43.14
C ALA A 754 24.25 1.92 -42.97
N LEU A 755 24.73 1.20 -41.95
CA LEU A 755 26.13 1.10 -41.59
C LEU A 755 26.64 -0.33 -41.82
N PRO A 756 27.93 -0.51 -42.19
CA PRO A 756 28.56 -1.82 -42.12
C PRO A 756 28.46 -2.40 -40.71
N GLU A 757 28.20 -3.70 -40.59
CA GLU A 757 28.02 -4.42 -39.32
C GLU A 757 29.12 -4.11 -38.28
N SER A 758 30.37 -3.97 -38.73
CA SER A 758 31.53 -3.64 -37.88
C SER A 758 31.55 -2.21 -37.32
N LEU A 759 30.72 -1.30 -37.84
CA LEU A 759 30.69 0.12 -37.45
C LEU A 759 29.45 0.50 -36.63
N VAL A 760 28.42 -0.35 -36.58
CA VAL A 760 27.18 -0.07 -35.82
C VAL A 760 27.50 0.17 -34.34
N GLU A 761 28.33 -0.68 -33.73
CA GLU A 761 28.74 -0.50 -32.32
C GLU A 761 29.54 0.79 -32.10
N SER A 762 30.42 1.12 -33.05
CA SER A 762 31.30 2.29 -32.97
C SER A 762 30.53 3.60 -33.11
N GLU A 763 29.49 3.63 -33.95
CA GLU A 763 28.59 4.79 -34.04
C GLU A 763 27.68 4.89 -32.81
N LEU A 764 27.10 3.77 -32.35
CA LEU A 764 26.13 3.80 -31.26
C LEU A 764 26.78 4.11 -29.89
N PHE A 765 27.88 3.43 -29.57
CA PHE A 765 28.55 3.51 -28.26
C PHE A 765 29.87 4.28 -28.28
N GLY A 766 30.38 4.66 -29.45
CA GLY A 766 31.68 5.32 -29.58
C GLY A 766 32.85 4.34 -29.48
N HIS A 767 34.07 4.83 -29.69
CA HIS A 767 35.27 4.02 -29.60
C HIS A 767 36.44 4.77 -28.96
N GLU A 768 37.32 4.02 -28.30
CA GLU A 768 38.61 4.52 -27.85
C GLU A 768 39.66 4.45 -28.97
N ARG A 769 40.72 5.26 -28.83
CA ARG A 769 41.82 5.26 -29.80
C ARG A 769 42.47 3.88 -29.85
N GLY A 770 42.56 3.30 -31.04
CA GLY A 770 43.17 1.97 -31.26
C GLY A 770 42.21 0.78 -31.10
N ALA A 771 40.90 1.00 -30.95
CA ALA A 771 39.91 -0.08 -30.80
C ALA A 771 39.80 -1.02 -32.01
N PHE A 772 40.09 -0.53 -33.23
CA PHE A 772 40.14 -1.32 -34.48
C PHE A 772 41.04 -0.63 -35.52
N THR A 773 41.33 -1.31 -36.64
CA THR A 773 42.11 -0.78 -37.76
C THR A 773 41.41 0.44 -38.39
N GLY A 774 41.85 1.64 -38.02
CA GLY A 774 41.24 2.92 -38.46
C GLY A 774 40.77 3.84 -37.32
N ALA A 775 40.78 3.37 -36.07
CA ALA A 775 40.43 4.16 -34.88
C ALA A 775 41.58 5.12 -34.46
N ILE A 776 41.85 6.14 -35.29
CA ILE A 776 42.98 7.08 -35.12
C ILE A 776 42.78 8.01 -33.91
N ALA A 777 41.52 8.33 -33.57
CA ALA A 777 41.15 9.20 -32.47
C ALA A 777 39.95 8.61 -31.71
N ARG A 778 39.73 9.06 -30.46
CA ARG A 778 38.54 8.73 -29.68
C ARG A 778 37.31 9.41 -30.29
N LYS A 779 36.17 8.72 -30.34
CA LYS A 779 34.89 9.25 -30.83
C LYS A 779 33.76 8.95 -29.81
N ALA A 780 32.96 9.96 -29.49
CA ALA A 780 31.76 9.82 -28.66
C ALA A 780 30.65 9.08 -29.44
N GLY A 781 29.91 8.22 -28.73
CA GLY A 781 28.81 7.45 -29.31
C GLY A 781 27.52 8.25 -29.43
N LYS A 782 26.58 7.78 -30.27
CA LYS A 782 25.25 8.37 -30.41
C LYS A 782 24.43 8.29 -29.12
N ALA A 783 24.63 7.26 -28.29
CA ALA A 783 24.05 7.19 -26.95
C ALA A 783 24.53 8.34 -26.04
N GLU A 784 25.83 8.66 -26.09
CA GLU A 784 26.44 9.79 -25.34
C GLU A 784 25.89 11.14 -25.82
N LEU A 785 25.67 11.28 -27.14
CA LEU A 785 25.14 12.50 -27.74
C LEU A 785 23.63 12.70 -27.49
N ALA A 786 22.93 11.65 -27.10
CA ALA A 786 21.48 11.65 -26.86
C ALA A 786 21.13 11.93 -25.40
N ASP A 787 22.13 12.10 -24.52
CA ASP A 787 21.94 12.31 -23.08
C ASP A 787 20.98 13.48 -22.79
N GLY A 788 20.00 13.25 -21.91
CA GLY A 788 18.89 14.16 -21.62
C GLY A 788 17.83 14.28 -22.74
N GLY A 789 17.95 13.50 -23.81
CA GLY A 789 17.08 13.53 -24.99
C GLY A 789 16.50 12.17 -25.37
N THR A 790 16.39 11.91 -26.67
CA THR A 790 15.80 10.69 -27.24
C THR A 790 16.72 10.06 -28.28
N LEU A 791 16.96 8.76 -28.14
CA LEU A 791 17.70 7.94 -29.10
C LEU A 791 16.71 7.16 -29.96
N PHE A 792 16.61 7.52 -31.25
CA PHE A 792 15.77 6.84 -32.22
C PHE A 792 16.58 5.82 -33.02
N LEU A 793 16.26 4.53 -32.84
CA LEU A 793 16.87 3.38 -33.49
C LEU A 793 15.97 2.89 -34.64
N ASP A 794 16.27 3.32 -35.86
CA ASP A 794 15.54 2.88 -37.06
C ASP A 794 16.13 1.58 -37.61
N GLU A 795 15.23 0.73 -38.12
CA GLU A 795 15.48 -0.65 -38.53
C GLU A 795 16.25 -1.48 -37.49
N ILE A 796 15.75 -1.51 -36.23
CA ILE A 796 16.39 -2.23 -35.11
C ILE A 796 16.63 -3.72 -35.39
N GLY A 797 15.83 -4.33 -36.28
CA GLY A 797 16.01 -5.71 -36.74
C GLY A 797 17.27 -5.95 -37.58
N ASP A 798 17.98 -4.90 -38.02
CA ASP A 798 19.29 -4.99 -38.68
C ASP A 798 20.47 -4.84 -37.71
N MET A 799 20.22 -4.72 -36.40
CA MET A 799 21.29 -4.56 -35.42
C MET A 799 22.07 -5.87 -35.21
N PRO A 800 23.41 -5.87 -35.29
CA PRO A 800 24.23 -7.05 -35.02
C PRO A 800 24.10 -7.54 -33.57
N LEU A 801 24.19 -8.86 -33.34
CA LEU A 801 24.01 -9.47 -32.00
C LEU A 801 24.94 -8.86 -30.93
N ALA A 802 26.18 -8.51 -31.29
CA ALA A 802 27.14 -7.92 -30.36
C ALA A 802 26.75 -6.50 -29.92
N ALA A 803 26.12 -5.71 -30.81
CA ALA A 803 25.54 -4.41 -30.46
C ALA A 803 24.27 -4.55 -29.60
N GLN A 804 23.47 -5.59 -29.84
CA GLN A 804 22.25 -5.88 -29.05
C GLN A 804 22.56 -6.08 -27.56
N VAL A 805 23.67 -6.75 -27.22
CA VAL A 805 24.10 -6.96 -25.82
C VAL A 805 24.39 -5.63 -25.11
N LYS A 806 25.07 -4.69 -25.77
CA LYS A 806 25.38 -3.38 -25.20
C LYS A 806 24.14 -2.48 -25.12
N LEU A 807 23.23 -2.60 -26.09
CA LEU A 807 21.96 -1.87 -26.07
C LEU A 807 21.08 -2.33 -24.90
N LEU A 808 21.09 -3.63 -24.56
CA LEU A 808 20.40 -4.15 -23.40
C LEU A 808 20.90 -3.49 -22.10
N ARG A 809 22.23 -3.38 -21.92
CA ARG A 809 22.81 -2.67 -20.76
C ARG A 809 22.40 -1.19 -20.72
N LEU A 810 22.37 -0.52 -21.87
CA LEU A 810 21.90 0.87 -21.95
C LEU A 810 20.42 1.00 -21.56
N LEU A 811 19.56 0.04 -21.95
CA LEU A 811 18.13 0.02 -21.60
C LEU A 811 17.89 -0.29 -20.11
N GLU A 812 18.66 -1.21 -19.52
CA GLU A 812 18.44 -1.70 -18.16
C GLU A 812 19.14 -0.87 -17.09
N GLU A 813 20.40 -0.52 -17.32
CA GLU A 813 21.27 0.10 -16.32
C GLU A 813 21.58 1.56 -16.64
N ARG A 814 21.15 2.07 -17.82
CA ARG A 814 21.55 3.38 -18.37
C ARG A 814 23.07 3.53 -18.51
N THR A 815 23.79 2.41 -18.61
CA THR A 815 25.25 2.35 -18.70
C THR A 815 25.70 1.70 -20.01
N PHE A 816 26.88 2.08 -20.49
CA PHE A 816 27.53 1.44 -21.64
C PHE A 816 29.05 1.67 -21.64
N GLU A 817 29.77 0.92 -22.46
CA GLU A 817 31.22 1.08 -22.67
C GLU A 817 31.52 1.40 -24.13
N ARG A 818 32.51 2.27 -24.37
CA ARG A 818 33.02 2.49 -25.73
C ARG A 818 33.70 1.23 -26.25
N VAL A 819 33.64 1.02 -27.56
CA VAL A 819 34.38 -0.08 -28.21
C VAL A 819 35.88 0.07 -27.91
N GLY A 820 36.48 -0.98 -27.32
CA GLY A 820 37.89 -1.02 -26.92
C GLY A 820 38.23 -0.28 -25.63
N GLY A 821 37.25 0.27 -24.91
CA GLY A 821 37.42 0.88 -23.59
C GLY A 821 36.90 0.00 -22.47
N THR A 822 37.42 0.17 -21.26
CA THR A 822 36.95 -0.51 -20.03
C THR A 822 36.22 0.41 -19.07
N ARG A 823 36.01 1.68 -19.47
CA ARG A 823 35.32 2.67 -18.65
C ARG A 823 33.83 2.64 -18.95
N THR A 824 33.05 2.31 -17.93
CA THR A 824 31.58 2.45 -17.93
C THR A 824 31.20 3.93 -17.97
N LEU A 825 30.28 4.28 -18.86
CA LEU A 825 29.67 5.60 -19.02
C LEU A 825 28.17 5.49 -18.76
N THR A 826 27.55 6.55 -18.26
CA THR A 826 26.10 6.66 -18.05
C THR A 826 25.49 7.65 -19.03
N ALA A 827 24.28 7.37 -19.52
CA ALA A 827 23.48 8.32 -20.30
C ALA A 827 21.99 8.12 -20.03
N ASP A 828 21.29 9.20 -19.67
CA ASP A 828 19.84 9.21 -19.48
C ASP A 828 19.16 9.51 -20.83
N VAL A 829 18.81 8.44 -21.55
CA VAL A 829 18.24 8.52 -22.89
C VAL A 829 16.92 7.75 -22.96
N ARG A 830 15.90 8.36 -23.56
CA ARG A 830 14.68 7.65 -23.93
C ARG A 830 14.91 6.92 -25.25
N ILE A 831 14.48 5.66 -25.35
CA ILE A 831 14.67 4.86 -26.56
C ILE A 831 13.36 4.74 -27.34
N ILE A 832 13.43 5.04 -28.64
CA ILE A 832 12.38 4.71 -29.61
C ILE A 832 13.01 3.77 -30.63
N ALA A 833 12.41 2.61 -30.86
CA ALA A 833 12.88 1.65 -31.85
C ALA A 833 11.85 1.49 -32.98
N ALA A 834 12.30 1.32 -34.22
CA ALA A 834 11.43 1.09 -35.37
C ALA A 834 11.91 -0.11 -36.20
N THR A 835 10.98 -0.89 -36.74
CA THR A 835 11.30 -2.05 -37.59
C THR A 835 10.20 -2.35 -38.60
N ASN A 836 10.58 -2.89 -39.76
CA ASN A 836 9.66 -3.55 -40.68
C ASN A 836 9.70 -5.09 -40.61
N ARG A 837 10.63 -5.67 -39.84
CA ARG A 837 10.79 -7.13 -39.68
C ARG A 837 10.04 -7.66 -38.47
N ASP A 838 9.61 -8.91 -38.56
CA ASP A 838 9.04 -9.66 -37.44
C ASP A 838 10.16 -10.07 -36.46
N LEU A 839 10.35 -9.28 -35.40
CA LEU A 839 11.36 -9.56 -34.37
C LEU A 839 11.08 -10.88 -33.63
N SER A 840 9.81 -11.31 -33.52
CA SER A 840 9.45 -12.58 -32.87
C SER A 840 9.82 -13.79 -33.74
N GLN A 841 9.81 -13.66 -35.07
CA GLN A 841 10.41 -14.64 -35.96
C GLN A 841 11.94 -14.65 -35.85
N MET A 842 12.59 -13.49 -35.81
CA MET A 842 14.05 -13.39 -35.69
C MET A 842 14.61 -13.98 -34.39
N VAL A 843 13.86 -13.88 -33.28
CA VAL A 843 14.20 -14.58 -32.03
C VAL A 843 14.20 -16.10 -32.22
N ARG A 844 13.20 -16.66 -32.90
CA ARG A 844 13.14 -18.10 -33.22
C ARG A 844 14.29 -18.55 -34.14
N GLU A 845 14.78 -17.65 -34.97
CA GLU A 845 15.91 -17.88 -35.89
C GLU A 845 17.28 -17.58 -35.26
N ASN A 846 17.33 -17.19 -33.96
CA ASN A 846 18.55 -16.78 -33.25
C ASN A 846 19.30 -15.59 -33.88
N THR A 847 18.61 -14.75 -34.64
CA THR A 847 19.17 -13.53 -35.25
C THR A 847 18.84 -12.26 -34.46
N PHE A 848 17.99 -12.38 -33.43
CA PHE A 848 17.66 -11.31 -32.48
C PHE A 848 17.52 -11.90 -31.07
N ARG A 849 17.95 -11.17 -30.03
CA ARG A 849 17.89 -11.68 -28.65
C ARG A 849 16.50 -11.48 -28.03
N GLU A 850 16.04 -12.51 -27.33
CA GLU A 850 14.73 -12.53 -26.66
C GLU A 850 14.63 -11.49 -25.54
N ASP A 851 15.69 -11.36 -24.74
CA ASP A 851 15.80 -10.40 -23.63
C ASP A 851 15.67 -8.94 -24.12
N LEU A 852 16.33 -8.59 -25.23
CA LEU A 852 16.22 -7.27 -25.84
C LEU A 852 14.82 -7.01 -26.40
N LEU A 853 14.17 -8.01 -27.02
CA LEU A 853 12.80 -7.86 -27.53
C LEU A 853 11.83 -7.52 -26.40
N TYR A 854 11.96 -8.19 -25.25
CA TYR A 854 11.12 -7.94 -24.08
C TYR A 854 11.27 -6.49 -23.57
N ARG A 855 12.50 -5.96 -23.54
CA ARG A 855 12.78 -4.57 -23.12
C ARG A 855 12.41 -3.50 -24.14
N LEU A 856 12.40 -3.84 -25.42
CA LEU A 856 11.95 -2.91 -26.48
C LEU A 856 10.42 -2.86 -26.57
N ARG A 857 9.72 -3.98 -26.32
CA ARG A 857 8.27 -4.12 -26.47
C ARG A 857 7.49 -3.67 -25.22
N VAL A 858 7.92 -2.56 -24.60
CA VAL A 858 7.17 -1.95 -23.48
C VAL A 858 5.89 -1.28 -23.98
N PHE A 859 5.99 -0.49 -25.06
CA PHE A 859 4.83 0.11 -25.71
C PHE A 859 4.90 -0.07 -27.24
N PRO A 860 4.32 -1.15 -27.80
CA PRO A 860 4.30 -1.39 -29.24
C PRO A 860 3.23 -0.55 -29.95
N VAL A 861 3.62 0.15 -31.02
CA VAL A 861 2.72 0.92 -31.89
C VAL A 861 2.83 0.40 -33.31
N ARG A 862 1.73 -0.11 -33.86
CA ARG A 862 1.69 -0.62 -35.23
C ARG A 862 1.20 0.46 -36.19
N LEU A 863 2.05 0.90 -37.11
CA LEU A 863 1.66 1.80 -38.19
C LEU A 863 0.94 1.03 -39.32
N PRO A 864 -0.30 1.40 -39.66
CA PRO A 864 -1.03 0.74 -40.72
C PRO A 864 -0.39 1.03 -42.10
N PRO A 865 -0.26 0.01 -42.96
CA PRO A 865 0.09 0.23 -44.36
C PRO A 865 -0.95 1.10 -45.05
N LEU A 866 -0.57 1.76 -46.15
CA LEU A 866 -1.42 2.75 -46.83
C LEU A 866 -2.73 2.13 -47.32
N ARG A 867 -2.71 0.86 -47.73
CA ARG A 867 -3.89 0.08 -48.15
C ARG A 867 -4.95 -0.14 -47.06
N GLU A 868 -4.58 -0.01 -45.78
CA GLU A 868 -5.50 -0.11 -44.63
C GLU A 868 -6.11 1.26 -44.27
N ARG A 869 -5.60 2.36 -44.85
CA ARG A 869 -6.07 3.74 -44.64
C ARG A 869 -6.37 4.43 -45.97
N ARG A 870 -7.22 3.79 -46.79
CA ARG A 870 -7.52 4.24 -48.17
C ARG A 870 -8.09 5.66 -48.24
N SER A 871 -8.86 6.08 -47.24
CA SER A 871 -9.43 7.44 -47.18
C SER A 871 -8.35 8.55 -47.12
N ASP A 872 -7.15 8.23 -46.65
CA ASP A 872 -6.04 9.19 -46.57
C ASP A 872 -5.29 9.36 -47.89
N ILE A 873 -5.42 8.42 -48.83
CA ILE A 873 -4.66 8.41 -50.09
C ILE A 873 -4.87 9.71 -50.87
N ARG A 874 -6.12 10.17 -50.97
CA ARG A 874 -6.45 11.41 -51.69
C ARG A 874 -5.84 12.64 -51.02
N LEU A 875 -5.89 12.72 -49.69
CA LEU A 875 -5.31 13.83 -48.92
C LEU A 875 -3.79 13.86 -49.08
N LEU A 876 -3.13 12.70 -48.93
CA LEU A 876 -1.70 12.54 -49.14
C LEU A 876 -1.28 12.88 -50.58
N ALA A 877 -2.04 12.44 -51.57
CA ALA A 877 -1.76 12.73 -52.97
C ALA A 877 -1.86 14.23 -53.29
N LEU A 878 -2.88 14.92 -52.75
CA LEU A 878 -3.00 16.37 -52.87
C LEU A 878 -1.85 17.10 -52.19
N TYR A 879 -1.46 16.65 -50.99
CA TYR A 879 -0.32 17.21 -50.26
C TYR A 879 0.99 17.08 -51.04
N PHE A 880 1.34 15.88 -51.52
CA PHE A 880 2.56 15.66 -52.31
C PHE A 880 2.53 16.40 -53.65
N MET A 881 1.35 16.51 -54.27
CA MET A 881 1.16 17.27 -55.50
C MET A 881 1.46 18.75 -55.28
N GLN A 882 0.89 19.37 -54.23
CA GLN A 882 1.11 20.77 -53.91
C GLN A 882 2.57 21.06 -53.56
N ASN A 883 3.20 20.18 -52.75
CA ASN A 883 4.60 20.32 -52.37
C ASN A 883 5.52 20.27 -53.60
N MET A 884 5.36 19.26 -54.46
CA MET A 884 6.16 19.13 -55.69
C MET A 884 5.89 20.26 -56.69
N ALA A 885 4.62 20.65 -56.88
CA ALA A 885 4.24 21.75 -57.76
C ALA A 885 4.88 23.08 -57.33
N GLY A 886 4.91 23.35 -56.02
CA GLY A 886 5.62 24.49 -55.44
C GLY A 886 7.13 24.46 -55.70
N HIS A 887 7.76 23.29 -55.55
CA HIS A 887 9.20 23.11 -55.80
C HIS A 887 9.61 23.34 -57.26
N ILE A 888 8.77 22.98 -58.24
CA ILE A 888 9.05 23.16 -59.67
C ILE A 888 8.40 24.41 -60.29
N GLY A 889 7.74 25.25 -59.48
CA GLY A 889 7.13 26.50 -59.92
C GLY A 889 5.91 26.33 -60.83
N LYS A 890 5.17 25.22 -60.69
CA LYS A 890 4.01 24.87 -61.52
C LYS A 890 2.72 25.07 -60.74
N GLN A 891 1.68 25.59 -61.37
CA GLN A 891 0.36 25.71 -60.75
C GLN A 891 -0.51 24.49 -61.09
N MET A 892 -0.90 23.73 -60.06
CA MET A 892 -1.79 22.58 -60.16
C MET A 892 -3.10 22.89 -59.45
N ALA A 893 -4.23 22.70 -60.13
CA ALA A 893 -5.58 22.89 -59.60
C ALA A 893 -6.10 21.68 -58.81
N GLY A 894 -5.64 20.46 -59.11
CA GLY A 894 -6.08 19.27 -58.39
C GLY A 894 -5.86 17.93 -59.09
N LEU A 895 -6.31 16.86 -58.43
CA LEU A 895 -6.51 15.54 -59.04
C LEU A 895 -7.89 15.53 -59.70
N SER A 896 -8.00 14.93 -60.90
CA SER A 896 -9.32 14.60 -61.45
C SER A 896 -10.04 13.55 -60.57
N PRO A 897 -11.38 13.50 -60.55
CA PRO A 897 -12.13 12.50 -59.80
C PRO A 897 -11.68 11.06 -60.12
N GLN A 898 -11.47 10.77 -61.41
CA GLN A 898 -11.04 9.47 -61.91
C GLN A 898 -9.60 9.12 -61.48
N ALA A 899 -8.70 10.11 -61.42
CA ALA A 899 -7.35 9.89 -60.90
C ALA A 899 -7.39 9.58 -59.39
N GLY A 900 -8.23 10.28 -58.63
CA GLY A 900 -8.39 10.00 -57.20
C GLY A 900 -8.93 8.59 -56.92
N GLU A 901 -9.95 8.16 -57.67
CA GLU A 901 -10.49 6.78 -57.57
C GLU A 901 -9.43 5.73 -57.92
N LEU A 902 -8.64 5.97 -58.97
CA LEU A 902 -7.54 5.08 -59.38
C LEU A 902 -6.50 4.92 -58.25
N LEU A 903 -6.12 6.01 -57.59
CA LEU A 903 -5.16 5.99 -56.48
C LEU A 903 -5.73 5.25 -55.26
N GLU A 904 -7.01 5.42 -54.94
CA GLU A 904 -7.67 4.76 -53.80
C GLU A 904 -7.86 3.24 -53.99
N GLN A 905 -7.94 2.77 -55.24
CA GLN A 905 -8.14 1.35 -55.58
C GLN A 905 -6.82 0.56 -55.68
N TYR A 906 -5.68 1.23 -55.85
CA TYR A 906 -4.38 0.58 -55.94
C TYR A 906 -3.86 0.14 -54.56
N ASP A 907 -3.20 -1.02 -54.48
CA ASP A 907 -2.81 -1.64 -53.20
C ASP A 907 -1.49 -1.10 -52.59
N TRP A 908 -0.81 -0.16 -53.26
CA TRP A 908 0.40 0.55 -52.79
C TRP A 908 1.43 -0.34 -52.04
N PRO A 909 2.07 -1.31 -52.71
CA PRO A 909 3.08 -2.19 -52.08
C PRO A 909 4.26 -1.45 -51.44
N GLY A 910 4.62 -0.25 -51.92
CA GLY A 910 5.63 0.63 -51.32
C GLY A 910 5.08 1.69 -50.36
N ASN A 911 3.81 1.57 -49.96
CA ASN A 911 3.10 2.46 -49.04
C ASN A 911 3.19 3.95 -49.45
N VAL A 912 3.33 4.86 -48.48
CA VAL A 912 3.30 6.31 -48.69
C VAL A 912 4.44 6.78 -49.61
N ARG A 913 5.60 6.13 -49.55
CA ARG A 913 6.76 6.46 -50.42
C ARG A 913 6.48 6.19 -51.90
N GLU A 914 5.77 5.10 -52.22
CA GLU A 914 5.39 4.82 -53.61
C GLU A 914 4.35 5.81 -54.12
N LEU A 915 3.35 6.15 -53.27
CA LEU A 915 2.37 7.19 -53.57
C LEU A 915 3.04 8.54 -53.86
N GLU A 916 3.96 8.95 -52.98
CA GLU A 916 4.74 10.18 -53.16
C GLU A 916 5.47 10.18 -54.50
N HIS A 917 6.24 9.13 -54.82
CA HIS A 917 6.96 9.05 -56.09
C HIS A 917 6.04 9.02 -57.32
N ALA A 918 4.89 8.35 -57.23
CA ALA A 918 3.90 8.30 -58.30
C ALA A 918 3.30 9.69 -58.57
N VAL A 919 2.93 10.42 -57.51
CA VAL A 919 2.38 11.78 -57.60
C VAL A 919 3.43 12.77 -58.10
N GLN A 920 4.65 12.72 -57.59
CA GLN A 920 5.76 13.58 -58.04
C GLN A 920 5.99 13.44 -59.55
N ARG A 921 6.03 12.19 -60.06
CA ARG A 921 6.17 11.92 -61.50
C ARG A 921 4.98 12.45 -62.30
N ALA A 922 3.77 12.25 -61.80
CA ALA A 922 2.56 12.72 -62.46
C ALA A 922 2.53 14.26 -62.57
N VAL A 923 2.97 14.98 -61.53
CA VAL A 923 3.12 16.44 -61.55
C VAL A 923 4.10 16.90 -62.64
N ILE A 924 5.23 16.19 -62.80
CA ILE A 924 6.25 16.53 -63.80
C ILE A 924 5.70 16.36 -65.23
N ILE A 925 5.01 15.25 -65.51
CA ILE A 925 4.55 14.87 -66.87
C ILE A 925 3.23 15.56 -67.26
N CYS A 926 2.40 15.96 -66.29
CA CYS A 926 1.09 16.57 -66.55
C CYS A 926 1.21 17.95 -67.25
N ALA A 927 0.68 18.12 -68.46
CA ALA A 927 0.75 19.42 -69.16
C ALA A 927 -0.37 20.42 -68.75
N GLY A 928 -1.43 19.94 -68.10
CA GLY A 928 -2.62 20.72 -67.74
C GLY A 928 -2.73 21.04 -66.24
N PRO A 929 -3.81 21.76 -65.83
CA PRO A 929 -4.01 22.14 -64.43
C PRO A 929 -4.49 20.98 -63.54
N HIS A 930 -4.96 19.86 -64.11
CA HIS A 930 -5.43 18.71 -63.34
C HIS A 930 -4.67 17.44 -63.74
N ILE A 931 -4.32 16.61 -62.75
CA ILE A 931 -3.73 15.29 -62.99
C ILE A 931 -4.85 14.28 -63.27
N GLY A 932 -4.83 13.71 -64.47
CA GLY A 932 -5.67 12.62 -64.94
C GLY A 932 -5.11 11.23 -64.59
N PRO A 933 -5.91 10.17 -64.75
CA PRO A 933 -5.45 8.80 -64.55
C PRO A 933 -4.32 8.40 -65.51
N GLU A 934 -4.25 8.99 -66.71
CA GLU A 934 -3.24 8.68 -67.73
C GLU A 934 -1.81 9.10 -67.35
N GLN A 935 -1.64 9.98 -66.37
CA GLN A 935 -0.33 10.35 -65.83
C GLN A 935 0.18 9.38 -64.74
N PHE A 936 -0.65 8.45 -64.27
CA PHE A 936 -0.27 7.40 -63.32
C PHE A 936 -0.07 6.07 -64.05
N SER A 937 1.18 5.62 -64.20
CA SER A 937 1.50 4.30 -64.77
C SER A 937 1.33 3.17 -63.72
N LEU A 938 0.11 2.99 -63.21
CA LEU A 938 -0.22 1.94 -62.24
C LEU A 938 -0.81 0.72 -62.97
N HIS A 939 -0.08 -0.40 -63.02
CA HIS A 939 -0.57 -1.65 -63.59
C HIS A 939 -1.16 -2.54 -62.47
N SER A 940 -2.43 -2.91 -62.59
CA SER A 940 -3.09 -3.78 -61.61
C SER A 940 -2.68 -5.24 -61.83
N PRO A 941 -2.14 -5.96 -60.83
CA PRO A 941 -1.89 -7.40 -60.93
C PRO A 941 -3.19 -8.17 -60.63
N ALA A 942 -4.08 -8.27 -61.60
CA ALA A 942 -5.26 -9.13 -61.51
C ALA A 942 -5.08 -10.40 -62.36
N GLY A 943 -4.59 -11.47 -61.74
CA GLY A 943 -4.53 -12.82 -62.35
C GLY A 943 -3.34 -13.63 -61.85
N GLY A 944 -3.59 -14.67 -61.06
CA GLY A 944 -2.56 -15.45 -60.37
C GLY A 944 -1.67 -16.29 -61.30
N GLY A 945 -0.44 -16.52 -60.82
CA GLY A 945 0.42 -17.63 -61.24
C GLY A 945 1.59 -17.27 -62.17
N ASP A 946 2.62 -16.57 -61.67
CA ASP A 946 4.02 -17.03 -61.72
C ASP A 946 4.89 -16.13 -60.84
N ARG A 947 5.85 -16.71 -60.11
CA ARG A 947 6.70 -16.02 -59.11
C ARG A 947 7.98 -15.39 -59.69
N ASP A 948 8.07 -15.23 -61.01
CA ASP A 948 9.31 -14.75 -61.69
C ASP A 948 9.18 -13.45 -62.52
N ALA A 949 8.09 -12.68 -62.40
CA ALA A 949 8.00 -11.35 -63.03
C ALA A 949 8.57 -10.22 -62.13
N ILE A 950 9.80 -10.40 -61.66
CA ILE A 950 10.62 -9.28 -61.16
C ILE A 950 11.23 -8.58 -62.40
N HIS A 951 11.43 -7.26 -62.27
CA HIS A 951 12.34 -6.42 -63.07
C HIS A 951 11.71 -5.45 -64.09
N VAL A 952 10.98 -4.44 -63.59
CA VAL A 952 11.48 -3.07 -63.83
C VAL A 952 12.31 -2.75 -62.60
N SER A 953 13.64 -2.90 -62.68
CA SER A 953 14.51 -2.67 -61.53
C SER A 953 14.32 -1.24 -61.02
N LEU A 954 14.52 -1.03 -59.72
CA LEU A 954 14.54 0.32 -59.11
C LEU A 954 15.50 1.26 -59.88
N GLU A 955 16.53 0.67 -60.48
CA GLU A 955 17.51 1.30 -61.36
C GLU A 955 16.89 1.81 -62.69
N GLN A 956 15.95 1.07 -63.29
CA GLN A 956 15.24 1.46 -64.51
C GLN A 956 14.23 2.59 -64.25
N ASN A 957 13.55 2.57 -63.09
CA ASN A 957 12.67 3.66 -62.65
C ASN A 957 13.46 4.93 -62.29
N GLU A 958 14.58 4.77 -61.57
CA GLU A 958 15.50 5.87 -61.26
C GLU A 958 16.06 6.49 -62.56
N ARG A 959 16.41 5.64 -63.54
CA ARG A 959 16.89 6.09 -64.86
C ARG A 959 15.85 6.94 -65.59
N GLN A 960 14.62 6.46 -65.73
CA GLN A 960 13.57 7.17 -66.46
C GLN A 960 13.19 8.49 -65.77
N HIS A 961 13.19 8.51 -64.43
CA HIS A 961 12.92 9.72 -63.66
C HIS A 961 14.01 10.78 -63.85
N ILE A 962 15.28 10.38 -63.77
CA ILE A 962 16.42 11.27 -64.02
C ILE A 962 16.41 11.77 -65.47
N GLU A 963 16.14 10.90 -66.45
CA GLU A 963 16.02 11.28 -67.86
C GLU A 963 14.86 12.28 -68.10
N ALA A 964 13.72 12.10 -67.45
CA ALA A 964 12.58 13.02 -67.55
C ALA A 964 12.91 14.42 -67.00
N VAL A 965 13.56 14.49 -65.83
CA VAL A 965 13.98 15.78 -65.25
C VAL A 965 15.08 16.43 -66.08
N LEU A 966 16.06 15.65 -66.58
CA LEU A 966 17.09 16.17 -67.48
C LEU A 966 16.51 16.70 -68.79
N ASN A 967 15.52 16.03 -69.38
CA ASN A 967 14.85 16.53 -70.57
C ASN A 967 14.07 17.83 -70.29
N HIS A 968 13.43 17.93 -69.12
CA HIS A 968 12.71 19.14 -68.72
C HIS A 968 13.62 20.34 -68.47
N THR A 969 14.86 20.13 -68.00
CA THR A 969 15.85 21.20 -67.82
C THR A 969 16.77 21.41 -69.02
N GLU A 970 16.41 20.89 -70.21
CA GLU A 970 17.25 20.94 -71.42
C GLU A 970 18.68 20.39 -71.23
N TRP A 971 18.83 19.41 -70.33
CA TRP A 971 20.07 18.77 -69.89
C TRP A 971 21.02 19.67 -69.08
N VAL A 972 20.51 20.77 -68.52
CA VAL A 972 21.25 21.60 -67.57
C VAL A 972 21.30 20.90 -66.22
N ILE A 973 22.51 20.48 -65.80
CA ILE A 973 22.73 19.72 -64.56
C ILE A 973 22.83 20.63 -63.33
N ARG A 974 23.39 21.85 -63.48
CA ARG A 974 23.82 22.74 -62.38
C ARG A 974 23.08 24.09 -62.39
N GLY A 975 23.04 24.76 -61.24
CA GLY A 975 22.41 26.07 -61.04
C GLY A 975 20.99 26.00 -60.44
N ASP A 976 20.37 27.17 -60.22
CA ASP A 976 19.08 27.29 -59.51
C ASP A 976 17.90 26.61 -60.23
N HIS A 977 18.04 26.36 -61.53
CA HIS A 977 17.08 25.61 -62.36
C HIS A 977 17.69 24.33 -62.95
N GLY A 978 18.81 23.86 -62.41
CA GLY A 978 19.47 22.64 -62.86
C GLY A 978 18.80 21.36 -62.34
N ALA A 979 18.93 20.27 -63.10
CA ALA A 979 18.34 18.97 -62.77
C ALA A 979 18.76 18.45 -61.38
N ALA A 980 19.98 18.75 -60.91
CA ALA A 980 20.45 18.33 -59.60
C ALA A 980 19.61 18.95 -58.46
N ARG A 981 19.26 20.24 -58.59
CA ARG A 981 18.46 20.95 -57.60
C ARG A 981 17.02 20.45 -57.57
N ILE A 982 16.43 20.20 -58.74
CA ILE A 982 15.07 19.66 -58.87
C ILE A 982 14.99 18.23 -58.32
N LEU A 983 16.02 17.41 -58.55
CA LEU A 983 16.11 16.05 -58.01
C LEU A 983 16.53 16.01 -56.53
N GLY A 984 16.81 17.15 -55.89
CA GLY A 984 17.28 17.21 -54.50
C GLY A 984 18.65 16.56 -54.29
N LEU A 985 19.47 16.43 -55.33
CA LEU A 985 20.78 15.79 -55.31
C LEU A 985 21.90 16.81 -55.46
N HIS A 986 23.05 16.54 -54.84
CA HIS A 986 24.27 17.29 -55.14
C HIS A 986 24.72 17.02 -56.59
N GLU A 987 25.25 18.02 -57.29
CA GLU A 987 25.60 17.93 -58.72
C GLU A 987 26.56 16.78 -59.03
N ALA A 988 27.54 16.55 -58.15
CA ALA A 988 28.48 15.45 -58.26
C ALA A 988 27.79 14.07 -58.14
N THR A 989 26.77 13.97 -57.29
CA THR A 989 25.98 12.75 -57.08
C THR A 989 25.11 12.45 -58.29
N LEU A 990 24.46 13.47 -58.87
CA LEU A 990 23.68 13.32 -60.10
C LEU A 990 24.58 12.87 -61.27
N ARG A 991 25.77 13.47 -61.43
CA ARG A 991 26.74 13.03 -62.46
C ARG A 991 27.22 11.59 -62.25
N SER A 992 27.47 11.19 -61.00
CA SER A 992 27.85 9.82 -60.65
C SER A 992 26.73 8.83 -60.98
N LYS A 993 25.47 9.16 -60.64
CA LYS A 993 24.29 8.36 -60.97
C LYS A 993 24.02 8.30 -62.48
N MET A 994 24.11 9.41 -63.22
CA MET A 994 23.99 9.42 -64.68
C MET A 994 25.02 8.49 -65.34
N LYS A 995 26.27 8.51 -64.86
CA LYS A 995 27.34 7.64 -65.36
C LYS A 995 27.08 6.16 -65.04
N ARG A 996 26.63 5.85 -63.81
CA ARG A 996 26.26 4.49 -63.38
C ARG A 996 25.09 3.93 -64.19
N LEU A 997 24.08 4.76 -64.44
CA LEU A 997 22.83 4.39 -65.10
C LEU A 997 22.91 4.44 -66.64
N GLY A 998 24.03 4.87 -67.21
CA GLY A 998 24.24 4.96 -68.66
C GLY A 998 23.38 6.03 -69.36
N ILE A 999 23.13 7.16 -68.69
CA ILE A 999 22.32 8.28 -69.19
C ILE A 999 23.24 9.30 -69.88
N VAL A 1000 23.06 9.51 -71.19
CA VAL A 1000 23.88 10.40 -72.03
C VAL A 1000 22.98 11.34 -72.84
N ARG A 1001 23.42 12.59 -73.04
CA ARG A 1001 22.67 13.61 -73.79
C ARG A 1001 22.50 13.19 -75.26
N PRO A 1002 21.29 13.23 -75.85
CA PRO A 1002 21.10 12.98 -77.27
C PRO A 1002 21.76 14.08 -78.10
N GLY A 1003 22.76 13.73 -78.93
CA GLY A 1003 23.40 14.63 -79.89
C GLY A 1003 24.81 15.14 -79.54
N GLY A 1004 25.56 14.48 -78.65
CA GLY A 1004 26.97 14.79 -78.34
C GLY A 1004 27.84 13.54 -78.26
#